data_AF-A0A1E5JUP9-F1
#
_entry.id   AF-A0A1E5JUP9-F1
#
_cell.length_a   1.000
_cell.length_b   1.000
_cell.length_c   1.000
_cell.angle_alpha   90.00
_cell.angle_beta   90.00
_cell.angle_gamma   90.00
#
_symmetry.space_group_name_H-M   'P 1'
#
loop_
_entity.id
_entity.type
_entity.pdbx_description
1 polymer ?
#
loop_
_entity_poly.entity_id
_entity_poly.type
_entity_poly.pdbx_seq_one_letter_code
_entity_poly.pdbx_strand_id
1 'polypeptide(L)'
;MTRTLFTLSLILFSFIASAQDKVIQHFFKDVDPAEISSTIKNNIQASHFRLIEIDLSQLYAELENAPHRDELKSGESIQIELPLPDKTTNLYQVTENSTLHPELSAKFPEIKTYDAYGVTEPGELVKLDLTPQGFHAMIFRPGQSDVFIDPLKKGDTQYYIVYYKKDFITSKRLKCGVHSQSPLATSPVSSKHFANFNPCRLKKYRLAMAATAQYTQYFGGTVAAALAAEATTINRVNGIYEIDMAITMQIIANNNLIIYTNPNNQPYTHGDPDRMINQNQRNINQVIGPLNYDIGHVVDSAGSGLATLASVCNNNVKARGVTGQKNPLGDPFDIDYVAHEMGHQFGANHVQNNNCNRHGPTAVEPGSGSTIMGYAGICSPNVQNNSNAYFNGISLQEMGNFVSSPSHTCPVTTPIASAPVINSVNGGFIPAQTPFALIASATKSGGGVLTYTWEQMDNEISPQPPVSTATGGPNFRSFSPQTVGTRFLPNLNALNNGGPFTWEVLSSVSRIMKFRVSVRRNTPGGSCNAYTDTGITILSSAGPFIVTSPTTSGIVWTGLSPQTVTWDVANTNIYPINAFSVSVFLSIDGGKTFPYPLMLNSPNNGYGQICVPNLNSTTARIMVQANNGSFFNVSKNNFSIVAVPPRAPVLTTAERNPMNTNEAFVLYAGCAPLSGEVYTVNGLPGATVTLDNKNRRFVIGNIVTPTRVHNVTITATGGNKTRVTSNPITIPSIL
;
A
#
# COMPACT_ATOMS: atom_id res chain seq x y z
N MET A 1 68.86 9.27 8.91
CA MET A 1 67.84 9.57 7.87
C MET A 1 66.52 8.89 8.22
N THR A 2 65.93 9.22 9.38
CA THR A 2 64.79 8.48 9.96
C THR A 2 63.71 9.42 10.55
N ARG A 3 63.77 10.73 10.22
CA ARG A 3 62.77 11.71 10.69
C ARG A 3 62.00 12.42 9.57
N THR A 4 62.26 12.09 8.30
CA THR A 4 61.61 12.70 7.14
C THR A 4 60.58 11.82 6.43
N LEU A 5 60.38 10.57 6.86
CA LEU A 5 59.34 9.67 6.29
C LEU A 5 58.03 9.62 7.08
N PHE A 6 57.99 10.08 8.34
CA PHE A 6 56.76 10.04 9.14
C PHE A 6 55.82 11.23 8.92
N THR A 7 56.34 12.37 8.45
CA THR A 7 55.54 13.57 8.12
C THR A 7 54.89 13.50 6.74
N LEU A 8 55.38 12.65 5.82
CA LEU A 8 54.73 12.45 4.51
C LEU A 8 53.57 11.44 4.56
N SER A 9 53.54 10.54 5.55
CA SER A 9 52.42 9.59 5.73
C SER A 9 51.23 10.20 6.48
N LEU A 10 51.41 11.30 7.22
CA LEU A 10 50.33 11.98 7.94
C LEU A 10 49.58 13.02 7.09
N ILE A 11 50.17 13.48 5.98
CA ILE A 11 49.53 14.43 5.04
C ILE A 11 48.75 13.69 3.94
N LEU A 12 49.04 12.41 3.69
CA LEU A 12 48.24 11.57 2.77
C LEU A 12 46.96 10.97 3.39
N PHE A 13 46.75 11.09 4.71
CA PHE A 13 45.54 10.58 5.39
C PHE A 13 44.52 11.67 5.75
N SER A 14 44.74 12.92 5.36
CA SER A 14 43.85 14.06 5.68
C SER A 14 42.95 14.51 4.51
N PHE A 15 42.96 13.81 3.37
CA PHE A 15 42.10 14.12 2.21
C PHE A 15 41.09 13.02 1.90
N ILE A 16 40.59 12.31 2.92
CA ILE A 16 39.24 11.73 2.81
C ILE A 16 38.30 12.85 3.23
N ALA A 17 38.05 13.78 2.30
CA ALA A 17 36.90 14.66 2.41
C ALA A 17 35.68 13.75 2.33
N SER A 18 35.06 13.45 3.48
CA SER A 18 33.71 12.91 3.49
C SER A 18 32.84 13.95 2.79
N ALA A 19 32.40 13.65 1.57
CA ALA A 19 31.32 14.39 0.93
C ALA A 19 30.12 14.32 1.89
N GLN A 20 29.81 15.44 2.55
CA GLN A 20 28.64 15.52 3.42
C GLN A 20 27.44 15.80 2.53
N ASP A 21 26.37 15.03 2.68
CA ASP A 21 25.13 15.27 1.94
C ASP A 21 24.60 16.68 2.25
N LYS A 22 24.20 17.41 1.19
CA LYS A 22 23.63 18.74 1.34
C LYS A 22 22.15 18.61 1.65
N VAL A 23 21.79 18.76 2.91
CA VAL A 23 20.39 18.86 3.34
C VAL A 23 19.94 20.30 3.15
N ILE A 24 18.98 20.53 2.25
CA ILE A 24 18.37 21.83 2.05
C ILE A 24 17.19 21.98 3.04
N GLN A 25 17.25 22.97 3.92
CA GLN A 25 16.26 23.22 4.99
C GLN A 25 15.64 24.63 4.88
N HIS A 26 14.51 24.84 5.58
CA HIS A 26 13.84 26.14 5.79
C HIS A 26 13.06 26.76 4.61
N PHE A 27 12.60 25.98 3.62
CA PHE A 27 11.72 26.50 2.55
C PHE A 27 10.24 26.49 2.91
N PHE A 28 9.82 25.55 3.75
CA PHE A 28 8.42 25.31 4.07
C PHE A 28 8.07 25.92 5.42
N LYS A 29 7.13 26.85 5.43
CA LYS A 29 6.66 27.52 6.65
C LYS A 29 5.18 27.26 6.85
N ASP A 30 4.79 26.84 8.04
CA ASP A 30 3.36 26.69 8.39
C ASP A 30 2.62 28.03 8.32
N VAL A 31 1.41 28.00 7.78
CA VAL A 31 0.49 29.15 7.71
C VAL A 31 -0.79 28.82 8.46
N ASP A 32 -1.26 29.74 9.30
CA ASP A 32 -2.56 29.59 9.96
C ASP A 32 -3.67 29.79 8.92
N PRO A 33 -4.61 28.84 8.74
CA PRO A 33 -5.76 29.04 7.86
C PRO A 33 -6.53 30.34 8.12
N ALA A 34 -6.54 30.86 9.36
CA ALA A 34 -7.18 32.12 9.72
C ALA A 34 -6.48 33.37 9.16
N GLU A 35 -5.19 33.27 8.83
CA GLU A 35 -4.40 34.34 8.20
C GLU A 35 -4.69 34.45 6.69
N ILE A 36 -5.26 33.41 6.10
CA ILE A 36 -5.65 33.38 4.69
C ILE A 36 -7.09 33.91 4.56
N SER A 37 -7.26 35.02 3.83
CA SER A 37 -8.57 35.67 3.65
C SER A 37 -9.66 34.70 3.20
N SER A 38 -10.83 34.77 3.86
CA SER A 38 -12.05 33.99 3.56
C SER A 38 -12.64 34.19 2.15
N THR A 39 -12.03 35.06 1.34
CA THR A 39 -12.40 35.31 -0.07
C THR A 39 -11.65 34.43 -1.08
N ILE A 40 -10.66 33.63 -0.65
CA ILE A 40 -9.92 32.75 -1.56
C ILE A 40 -10.74 31.48 -1.84
N LYS A 41 -11.25 31.37 -3.08
CA LYS A 41 -11.86 30.13 -3.58
C LYS A 41 -10.75 29.15 -3.96
N ASN A 42 -10.55 28.13 -3.14
CA ASN A 42 -9.57 27.08 -3.40
C ASN A 42 -9.98 26.23 -4.61
N ASN A 43 -9.02 25.92 -5.49
CA ASN A 43 -9.23 24.99 -6.59
C ASN A 43 -9.21 23.53 -6.10
N ILE A 44 -8.49 23.27 -5.00
CA ILE A 44 -8.36 21.97 -4.33
C ILE A 44 -9.06 22.04 -2.98
N GLN A 45 -9.83 21.00 -2.65
CA GLN A 45 -10.54 20.89 -1.38
C GLN A 45 -10.19 19.56 -0.72
N ALA A 46 -9.84 19.61 0.57
CA ALA A 46 -9.59 18.43 1.38
C ALA A 46 -10.28 18.59 2.75
N SER A 47 -10.74 17.48 3.32
CA SER A 47 -11.37 17.44 4.65
C SER A 47 -10.36 17.62 5.79
N HIS A 48 -9.12 17.18 5.57
CA HIS A 48 -7.98 17.36 6.47
C HIS A 48 -6.77 17.77 5.63
N PHE A 49 -6.12 18.86 6.01
CA PHE A 49 -4.96 19.39 5.30
C PHE A 49 -4.10 20.27 6.21
N ARG A 50 -2.87 20.51 5.76
CA ARG A 50 -1.93 21.50 6.29
C ARG A 50 -1.70 22.57 5.24
N LEU A 51 -1.59 23.83 5.67
CA LEU A 51 -1.24 24.96 4.80
C LEU A 51 0.18 25.40 5.07
N ILE A 52 0.90 25.66 4.00
CA ILE A 52 2.29 26.11 4.06
C ILE A 52 2.56 27.23 3.05
N GLU A 53 3.57 28.02 3.34
CA GLU A 53 4.24 28.93 2.42
C GLU A 53 5.55 28.29 1.96
N ILE A 54 5.91 28.47 0.68
CA ILE A 54 7.16 27.96 0.11
C ILE A 54 7.99 29.12 -0.45
N ASP A 55 9.26 29.26 -0.02
CA ASP A 55 10.23 30.10 -0.73
C ASP A 55 10.68 29.42 -2.02
N LEU A 56 9.89 29.60 -3.07
CA LEU A 56 10.19 29.03 -4.39
C LEU A 56 11.54 29.52 -4.94
N SER A 57 11.90 30.78 -4.70
CA SER A 57 13.11 31.36 -5.30
C SER A 57 14.36 30.65 -4.80
N GLN A 58 14.42 30.39 -3.50
CA GLN A 58 15.50 29.66 -2.87
C GLN A 58 15.43 28.16 -3.24
N LEU A 59 14.23 27.58 -3.29
CA LEU A 59 14.05 26.18 -3.67
C LEU A 59 14.51 25.89 -5.11
N TYR A 60 14.23 26.80 -6.06
CA TYR A 60 14.73 26.71 -7.43
C TYR A 60 16.27 26.73 -7.48
N ALA A 61 16.90 27.70 -6.82
CA ALA A 61 18.36 27.84 -6.83
C ALA A 61 19.08 26.61 -6.25
N GLU A 62 18.45 25.95 -5.27
CA GLU A 62 18.98 24.75 -4.64
C GLU A 62 18.79 23.50 -5.53
N LEU A 63 17.60 23.30 -6.09
CA LEU A 63 17.29 22.12 -6.90
C LEU A 63 17.89 22.17 -8.31
N GLU A 64 18.26 23.35 -8.82
CA GLU A 64 18.97 23.47 -10.11
C GLU A 64 20.29 22.68 -10.14
N ASN A 65 20.90 22.45 -8.97
CA ASN A 65 22.13 21.68 -8.83
C ASN A 65 21.91 20.19 -8.59
N ALA A 66 20.66 19.70 -8.59
CA ALA A 66 20.36 18.30 -8.34
C ALA A 66 20.96 17.41 -9.42
N PRO A 67 21.61 16.29 -9.05
CA PRO A 67 22.18 15.37 -10.03
C PRO A 67 21.08 14.72 -10.87
N HIS A 68 21.34 14.51 -12.14
CA HIS A 68 20.41 13.84 -13.03
C HIS A 68 20.38 12.32 -12.75
N ARG A 69 19.19 11.71 -12.68
CA ARG A 69 19.01 10.29 -12.30
C ARG A 69 19.72 9.28 -13.20
N ASP A 70 19.97 9.64 -14.46
CA ASP A 70 20.68 8.78 -15.43
C ASP A 70 22.21 8.97 -15.39
N GLU A 71 22.71 9.98 -14.67
CA GLU A 71 24.14 10.35 -14.63
C GLU A 71 24.69 10.38 -13.20
N LEU A 72 24.12 9.57 -12.31
CA LEU A 72 24.53 9.50 -10.91
C LEU A 72 26.00 9.07 -10.79
N LYS A 73 26.87 10.00 -10.39
CA LYS A 73 28.26 9.77 -10.01
C LYS A 73 28.34 9.61 -8.49
N SER A 74 29.37 8.90 -8.01
CA SER A 74 29.71 8.91 -6.57
C SER A 74 30.07 10.35 -6.17
N GLY A 75 29.18 11.03 -5.44
CA GLY A 75 29.30 12.45 -5.07
C GLY A 75 28.19 12.90 -4.13
N GLU A 76 28.21 14.18 -3.73
CA GLU A 76 27.24 14.79 -2.81
C GLU A 76 25.80 14.62 -3.30
N SER A 77 24.93 14.09 -2.44
CA SER A 77 23.52 14.00 -2.72
C SER A 77 22.79 15.24 -2.19
N ILE A 78 21.86 15.79 -2.97
CA ILE A 78 20.94 16.83 -2.50
C ILE A 78 19.79 16.14 -1.79
N GLN A 79 19.46 16.58 -0.58
CA GLN A 79 18.35 16.07 0.20
C GLN A 79 17.37 17.18 0.55
N ILE A 80 16.07 16.93 0.39
CA ILE A 80 14.96 17.85 0.69
C ILE A 80 14.09 17.30 1.81
N GLU A 81 13.68 18.15 2.74
CA GLU A 81 12.63 17.83 3.71
C GLU A 81 11.27 18.22 3.14
N LEU A 82 10.34 17.25 3.02
CA LEU A 82 8.98 17.55 2.60
C LEU A 82 7.99 17.46 3.77
N PRO A 83 7.07 18.42 3.89
CA PRO A 83 6.04 18.43 4.93
C PRO A 83 4.97 17.36 4.68
N LEU A 84 4.47 16.78 5.76
CA LEU A 84 3.33 15.89 5.77
C LEU A 84 2.08 16.56 6.40
N PRO A 85 0.86 16.06 6.11
CA PRO A 85 -0.38 16.64 6.63
C PRO A 85 -0.51 16.60 8.16
N ASP A 86 0.19 15.69 8.83
CA ASP A 86 0.20 15.53 10.29
C ASP A 86 1.23 16.43 11.02
N LYS A 87 1.78 17.43 10.29
CA LYS A 87 2.82 18.38 10.72
C LYS A 87 4.22 17.79 10.88
N THR A 88 4.41 16.50 10.62
CA THR A 88 5.76 15.91 10.53
C THR A 88 6.42 16.26 9.19
N THR A 89 7.71 15.94 9.07
CA THR A 89 8.49 16.08 7.84
C THR A 89 9.29 14.80 7.59
N ASN A 90 9.47 14.45 6.32
CA ASN A 90 10.34 13.35 5.90
C ASN A 90 11.47 13.89 5.03
N LEU A 91 12.65 13.27 5.14
CA LEU A 91 13.84 13.62 4.36
C LEU A 91 13.94 12.72 3.12
N TYR A 92 14.26 13.31 1.97
CA TYR A 92 14.35 12.61 0.69
C TYR A 92 15.60 13.02 -0.08
N GLN A 93 16.26 12.05 -0.71
CA GLN A 93 17.33 12.31 -1.66
C GLN A 93 16.74 12.65 -3.04
N VAL A 94 17.11 13.78 -3.62
CA VAL A 94 16.51 14.32 -4.86
C VAL A 94 17.42 14.11 -6.07
N THR A 95 16.81 13.79 -7.21
CA THR A 95 17.47 13.67 -8.51
C THR A 95 16.60 14.26 -9.61
N GLU A 96 17.17 15.01 -10.54
CA GLU A 96 16.44 15.49 -11.72
C GLU A 96 16.04 14.29 -12.60
N ASN A 97 14.79 14.30 -13.09
CA ASN A 97 14.24 13.27 -13.95
C ASN A 97 13.92 13.82 -15.35
N SER A 98 13.82 12.95 -16.35
CA SER A 98 13.63 13.36 -17.75
C SER A 98 12.18 13.26 -18.23
N THR A 99 11.23 13.86 -17.51
CA THR A 99 9.83 13.93 -17.97
C THR A 99 9.74 14.71 -19.30
N LEU A 100 10.54 15.77 -19.46
CA LEU A 100 10.75 16.44 -20.74
C LEU A 100 11.98 15.85 -21.45
N HIS A 101 11.93 15.80 -22.78
CA HIS A 101 13.13 15.55 -23.58
C HIS A 101 14.17 16.67 -23.37
N PRO A 102 15.48 16.39 -23.33
CA PRO A 102 16.51 17.40 -23.06
C PRO A 102 16.42 18.65 -23.96
N GLU A 103 16.19 18.48 -25.26
CA GLU A 103 15.99 19.61 -26.18
C GLU A 103 14.75 20.46 -25.89
N LEU A 104 13.69 19.85 -25.35
CA LEU A 104 12.49 20.61 -24.94
C LEU A 104 12.75 21.33 -23.63
N SER A 105 13.38 20.66 -22.65
CA SER A 105 13.79 21.28 -21.39
C SER A 105 14.73 22.47 -21.61
N ALA A 106 15.65 22.40 -22.58
CA ALA A 106 16.53 23.53 -22.93
C ALA A 106 15.76 24.75 -23.50
N LYS A 107 14.60 24.54 -24.13
CA LYS A 107 13.73 25.64 -24.64
C LYS A 107 12.83 26.24 -23.55
N PHE A 108 12.53 25.47 -22.51
CA PHE A 108 11.67 25.85 -21.39
C PHE A 108 12.39 25.50 -20.06
N PRO A 109 13.55 26.14 -19.77
CA PRO A 109 14.39 25.79 -18.62
C PRO A 109 13.69 26.01 -17.27
N GLU A 110 12.62 26.80 -17.24
CA GLU A 110 11.77 27.05 -16.09
C GLU A 110 10.87 25.87 -15.70
N ILE A 111 10.81 24.81 -16.51
CA ILE A 111 10.05 23.59 -16.24
C ILE A 111 11.01 22.48 -15.85
N LYS A 112 11.03 22.13 -14.56
CA LYS A 112 11.92 21.13 -13.98
C LYS A 112 11.15 20.04 -13.24
N THR A 113 11.55 18.80 -13.45
CA THR A 113 10.91 17.60 -12.89
C THR A 113 11.96 16.72 -12.21
N TYR A 114 11.61 16.15 -11.07
CA TYR A 114 12.54 15.41 -10.22
C TYR A 114 11.86 14.18 -9.60
N ASP A 115 12.70 13.18 -9.32
CA ASP A 115 12.37 12.09 -8.41
C ASP A 115 13.03 12.35 -7.06
N ALA A 116 12.36 11.99 -5.96
CA ALA A 116 13.02 11.91 -4.67
C ALA A 116 12.75 10.59 -3.96
N TYR A 117 13.71 10.11 -3.19
CA TYR A 117 13.70 8.79 -2.55
C TYR A 117 13.87 8.93 -1.05
N GLY A 118 13.01 8.27 -0.27
CA GLY A 118 12.97 8.44 1.18
C GLY A 118 14.28 8.04 1.86
N VAL A 119 14.83 8.96 2.67
CA VAL A 119 15.98 8.75 3.56
C VAL A 119 15.48 8.36 4.95
N THR A 120 14.50 9.11 5.48
CA THR A 120 13.84 8.78 6.76
C THR A 120 12.97 7.53 6.62
N GLU A 121 12.30 7.37 5.48
CA GLU A 121 11.39 6.26 5.19
C GLU A 121 11.83 5.53 3.88
N PRO A 122 12.72 4.51 3.96
CA PRO A 122 13.40 3.87 2.81
C PRO A 122 12.53 3.11 1.78
N GLY A 123 11.23 3.39 1.71
CA GLY A 123 10.32 2.88 0.68
C GLY A 123 9.48 3.97 0.00
N GLU A 124 9.55 5.22 0.46
CA GLU A 124 8.80 6.32 -0.12
C GLU A 124 9.45 6.81 -1.42
N LEU A 125 8.62 7.10 -2.41
CA LEU A 125 8.99 7.68 -3.70
C LEU A 125 8.23 8.99 -3.86
N VAL A 126 8.90 10.02 -4.33
CA VAL A 126 8.29 11.32 -4.63
C VAL A 126 8.47 11.62 -6.11
N LYS A 127 7.38 12.06 -6.73
CA LYS A 127 7.42 12.82 -7.99
C LYS A 127 7.21 14.28 -7.64
N LEU A 128 8.20 15.12 -7.92
CA LEU A 128 8.10 16.56 -7.67
C LEU A 128 8.47 17.37 -8.90
N ASP A 129 7.89 18.55 -9.02
CA ASP A 129 8.17 19.48 -10.10
C ASP A 129 8.15 20.93 -9.63
N LEU A 130 8.96 21.73 -10.31
CA LEU A 130 9.04 23.17 -10.19
C LEU A 130 8.76 23.74 -11.57
N THR A 131 7.65 24.48 -11.68
CA THR A 131 7.26 25.12 -12.93
C THR A 131 6.82 26.57 -12.67
N PRO A 132 6.52 27.38 -13.72
CA PRO A 132 5.91 28.70 -13.53
C PRO A 132 4.56 28.67 -12.79
N GLN A 133 3.93 27.49 -12.66
CA GLN A 133 2.69 27.31 -11.92
C GLN A 133 2.91 27.02 -10.43
N GLY A 134 4.17 26.88 -9.99
CA GLY A 134 4.54 26.62 -8.60
C GLY A 134 5.21 25.26 -8.41
N PHE A 135 5.30 24.86 -7.14
CA PHE A 135 5.82 23.57 -6.71
C PHE A 135 4.69 22.52 -6.59
N HIS A 136 4.91 21.34 -7.15
CA HIS A 136 4.00 20.20 -6.94
C HIS A 136 4.78 19.00 -6.46
N ALA A 137 4.17 18.21 -5.57
CA ALA A 137 4.70 16.91 -5.20
C ALA A 137 3.59 15.87 -5.01
N MET A 138 3.91 14.63 -5.35
CA MET A 138 3.14 13.43 -5.04
C MET A 138 4.07 12.41 -4.36
N ILE A 139 3.76 12.06 -3.11
CA ILE A 139 4.55 11.16 -2.27
C ILE A 139 3.80 9.82 -2.19
N PHE A 140 4.39 8.78 -2.79
CA PHE A 140 3.95 7.40 -2.69
C PHE A 140 4.46 6.79 -1.40
N ARG A 141 3.54 6.32 -0.54
CA ARG A 141 3.87 5.85 0.80
C ARG A 141 3.46 4.38 0.99
N PRO A 142 4.39 3.41 0.93
CA PRO A 142 4.07 2.00 1.08
C PRO A 142 3.22 1.67 2.32
N GLY A 143 2.01 1.13 2.10
CA GLY A 143 1.07 0.79 3.17
C GLY A 143 0.31 1.96 3.80
N GLN A 144 0.48 3.18 3.29
CA GLN A 144 -0.17 4.40 3.78
C GLN A 144 -0.90 5.13 2.65
N SER A 145 -1.62 6.21 2.97
CA SER A 145 -2.23 7.06 1.93
C SER A 145 -1.16 7.93 1.29
N ASP A 146 -1.20 8.05 -0.02
CA ASP A 146 -0.37 8.98 -0.77
C ASP A 146 -0.65 10.43 -0.31
N VAL A 147 0.37 11.27 -0.40
CA VAL A 147 0.33 12.69 -0.01
C VAL A 147 0.57 13.56 -1.23
N PHE A 148 -0.16 14.67 -1.31
CA PHE A 148 -0.02 15.68 -2.34
C PHE A 148 0.35 17.02 -1.72
N ILE A 149 1.21 17.74 -2.42
CA ILE A 149 1.53 19.15 -2.18
C ILE A 149 1.19 19.89 -3.47
N ASP A 150 0.25 20.81 -3.40
CA ASP A 150 -0.24 21.58 -4.55
C ASP A 150 -0.41 23.06 -4.18
N PRO A 151 -0.29 23.99 -5.15
CA PRO A 151 -0.75 25.36 -4.98
C PRO A 151 -2.20 25.41 -4.48
N LEU A 152 -2.46 26.28 -3.49
CA LEU A 152 -3.78 26.41 -2.87
C LEU A 152 -4.86 26.84 -3.88
N LYS A 153 -4.47 27.70 -4.83
CA LYS A 153 -5.27 28.11 -5.98
C LYS A 153 -4.39 28.18 -7.22
N LYS A 154 -5.03 28.14 -8.37
CA LYS A 154 -4.35 28.29 -9.65
C LYS A 154 -3.62 29.63 -9.76
N GLY A 155 -2.34 29.58 -10.14
CA GLY A 155 -1.50 30.76 -10.27
C GLY A 155 -1.02 31.35 -8.94
N ASP A 156 -1.29 30.67 -7.81
CA ASP A 156 -0.66 30.99 -6.53
C ASP A 156 0.68 30.28 -6.45
N THR A 157 1.73 31.06 -6.20
CA THR A 157 3.08 30.54 -6.03
C THR A 157 3.56 30.70 -4.59
N GLN A 158 2.72 31.26 -3.71
CA GLN A 158 3.04 31.56 -2.31
C GLN A 158 2.49 30.48 -1.37
N TYR A 159 1.19 30.16 -1.47
CA TYR A 159 0.52 29.26 -0.54
C TYR A 159 0.19 27.88 -1.13
N TYR A 160 0.42 26.85 -0.34
CA TYR A 160 0.27 25.45 -0.73
C TYR A 160 -0.57 24.67 0.26
N ILE A 161 -1.28 23.67 -0.25
CA ILE A 161 -2.06 22.72 0.52
C ILE A 161 -1.36 21.35 0.50
N VAL A 162 -1.18 20.78 1.70
CA VAL A 162 -0.61 19.45 1.92
C VAL A 162 -1.71 18.55 2.45
N TYR A 163 -2.04 17.48 1.73
CA TYR A 163 -3.19 16.64 2.08
C TYR A 163 -2.95 15.17 1.72
N TYR A 164 -3.62 14.27 2.44
CA TYR A 164 -3.69 12.87 2.05
C TYR A 164 -4.71 12.71 0.92
N LYS A 165 -4.43 11.84 -0.04
CA LYS A 165 -5.36 11.49 -1.12
C LYS A 165 -6.76 11.11 -0.61
N LYS A 166 -6.82 10.31 0.46
CA LYS A 166 -8.09 9.88 1.07
C LYS A 166 -8.97 11.03 1.58
N ASP A 167 -8.38 12.19 1.86
CA ASP A 167 -9.07 13.35 2.42
C ASP A 167 -9.53 14.33 1.34
N PHE A 168 -9.16 14.12 0.06
CA PHE A 168 -9.57 14.95 -1.08
C PHE A 168 -11.08 14.92 -1.33
N ILE A 169 -11.67 16.08 -1.58
CA ILE A 169 -13.11 16.27 -1.83
C ILE A 169 -13.34 16.58 -3.30
N THR A 170 -14.23 15.81 -3.94
CA THR A 170 -14.59 16.01 -5.35
C THR A 170 -16.09 16.01 -5.59
N SER A 171 -16.53 16.69 -6.65
CA SER A 171 -17.91 16.70 -7.15
C SER A 171 -18.02 16.18 -8.60
N LYS A 172 -17.06 15.35 -9.02
CA LYS A 172 -16.96 14.78 -10.38
C LYS A 172 -18.27 14.22 -10.90
N ARG A 173 -18.48 14.40 -12.20
CA ARG A 173 -19.48 13.70 -13.01
C ARG A 173 -18.77 13.28 -14.30
N LEU A 174 -18.46 12.00 -14.46
CA LEU A 174 -17.70 11.47 -15.60
C LEU A 174 -18.56 10.58 -16.51
N LYS A 175 -18.13 10.50 -17.77
CA LYS A 175 -18.43 9.43 -18.73
C LYS A 175 -17.16 9.18 -19.56
N CYS A 176 -16.41 8.14 -19.26
CA CYS A 176 -15.28 7.70 -20.11
C CYS A 176 -15.77 6.72 -21.18
N GLY A 177 -15.02 6.56 -22.27
CA GLY A 177 -15.32 5.61 -23.33
C GLY A 177 -14.05 4.95 -23.86
N VAL A 178 -14.21 3.85 -24.59
CA VAL A 178 -13.09 3.14 -25.24
C VAL A 178 -13.48 2.75 -26.65
N HIS A 179 -12.59 2.99 -27.62
CA HIS A 179 -12.71 2.41 -28.96
C HIS A 179 -11.94 1.10 -29.02
N SER A 180 -12.66 0.00 -29.21
CA SER A 180 -12.05 -1.31 -29.38
C SER A 180 -11.49 -1.48 -30.80
N GLN A 181 -10.29 -2.03 -30.88
CA GLN A 181 -9.79 -2.67 -32.10
C GLN A 181 -9.41 -4.10 -31.75
N SER A 182 -10.25 -5.05 -32.16
CA SER A 182 -10.09 -6.51 -32.11
C SER A 182 -9.77 -7.15 -30.74
N PRO A 183 -10.42 -8.26 -30.36
CA PRO A 183 -10.17 -8.89 -29.07
C PRO A 183 -8.83 -9.64 -29.08
N LEU A 184 -7.84 -9.15 -28.33
CA LEU A 184 -6.80 -10.03 -27.80
C LEU A 184 -7.40 -10.81 -26.63
N ALA A 185 -8.17 -11.84 -26.97
CA ALA A 185 -8.61 -12.84 -26.02
C ALA A 185 -7.45 -13.80 -25.74
N THR A 186 -6.99 -13.84 -24.50
CA THR A 186 -6.28 -15.03 -23.99
C THR A 186 -6.91 -15.45 -22.68
N SER A 187 -7.34 -16.71 -22.66
CA SER A 187 -7.95 -17.40 -21.53
C SER A 187 -7.09 -17.33 -20.27
N PRO A 188 -7.69 -17.43 -19.05
CA PRO A 188 -6.92 -17.56 -17.83
C PRO A 188 -6.20 -18.91 -17.84
N VAL A 189 -4.88 -18.89 -17.95
CA VAL A 189 -4.05 -20.06 -17.69
C VAL A 189 -4.06 -20.29 -16.19
N SER A 190 -4.73 -21.36 -15.75
CA SER A 190 -4.45 -21.92 -14.44
C SER A 190 -3.02 -22.43 -14.44
N SER A 191 -2.13 -21.79 -13.70
CA SER A 191 -0.83 -22.39 -13.41
C SER A 191 -0.45 -22.14 -11.96
N LYS A 192 0.18 -23.13 -11.34
CA LYS A 192 0.91 -23.01 -10.07
C LYS A 192 2.24 -22.24 -10.26
N HIS A 193 2.31 -21.33 -11.23
CA HIS A 193 3.51 -20.57 -11.59
C HIS A 193 3.33 -19.11 -11.23
N PHE A 194 4.28 -18.59 -10.47
CA PHE A 194 4.44 -17.15 -10.25
C PHE A 194 4.73 -16.48 -11.59
N ALA A 195 4.01 -15.42 -11.89
CA ALA A 195 4.16 -14.69 -13.14
C ALA A 195 4.59 -13.25 -12.87
N ASN A 196 5.33 -12.70 -13.82
CA ASN A 196 5.72 -11.29 -13.80
C ASN A 196 4.74 -10.51 -14.67
N PHE A 197 4.41 -9.27 -14.27
CA PHE A 197 3.60 -8.39 -15.11
C PHE A 197 4.38 -7.81 -16.29
N ASN A 198 5.70 -7.65 -16.16
CA ASN A 198 6.59 -7.15 -17.21
C ASN A 198 7.93 -7.91 -17.09
N PRO A 199 8.68 -8.18 -18.19
CA PRO A 199 10.01 -8.81 -18.19
C PRO A 199 11.15 -8.07 -17.42
N CYS A 200 10.86 -7.37 -16.34
CA CYS A 200 11.82 -6.64 -15.49
C CYS A 200 12.73 -5.71 -16.30
N ARG A 201 12.13 -4.94 -17.20
CA ARG A 201 12.79 -3.85 -17.92
C ARG A 201 11.95 -2.59 -17.80
N LEU A 202 12.59 -1.47 -17.45
CA LEU A 202 11.99 -0.15 -17.59
C LEU A 202 11.82 0.14 -19.08
N LYS A 203 10.60 0.43 -19.51
CA LYS A 203 10.25 0.79 -20.89
C LYS A 203 10.01 2.30 -20.95
N LYS A 204 10.91 3.03 -21.61
CA LYS A 204 10.80 4.48 -21.85
C LYS A 204 10.14 4.73 -23.21
N TYR A 205 9.03 5.46 -23.21
CA TYR A 205 8.26 5.82 -24.40
C TYR A 205 8.34 7.32 -24.69
N ARG A 206 8.42 7.67 -25.97
CA ARG A 206 8.29 9.05 -26.46
C ARG A 206 6.82 9.44 -26.53
N LEU A 207 6.40 10.39 -25.71
CA LEU A 207 5.03 10.90 -25.65
C LEU A 207 4.90 12.21 -26.44
N ALA A 208 3.99 12.25 -27.40
CA ALA A 208 3.49 13.46 -28.03
C ALA A 208 2.19 13.89 -27.33
N MET A 209 2.27 14.86 -26.43
CA MET A 209 1.13 15.38 -25.67
C MET A 209 0.66 16.69 -26.29
N ALA A 210 -0.46 16.66 -26.99
CA ALA A 210 -1.03 17.86 -27.59
C ALA A 210 -2.00 18.55 -26.61
N ALA A 211 -2.15 19.87 -26.76
CA ALA A 211 -3.12 20.64 -26.00
C ALA A 211 -4.04 21.45 -26.94
N THR A 212 -5.34 21.42 -26.66
CA THR A 212 -6.28 22.34 -27.32
C THR A 212 -5.99 23.78 -26.91
N ALA A 213 -6.43 24.73 -27.72
CA ALA A 213 -6.33 26.15 -27.37
C ALA A 213 -7.07 26.50 -26.06
N GLN A 214 -8.16 25.81 -25.75
CA GLN A 214 -8.93 26.02 -24.53
C GLN A 214 -8.23 25.45 -23.30
N TYR A 215 -7.52 24.33 -23.42
CA TYR A 215 -6.64 23.85 -22.36
C TYR A 215 -5.51 24.85 -22.13
N THR A 216 -4.87 25.30 -23.19
CA THR A 216 -3.79 26.29 -23.09
C THR A 216 -4.28 27.61 -22.48
N GLN A 217 -5.45 28.11 -22.89
CA GLN A 217 -6.08 29.30 -22.30
C GLN A 217 -6.41 29.10 -20.83
N TYR A 218 -6.81 27.90 -20.42
CA TYR A 218 -6.98 27.59 -19.01
C TYR A 218 -5.67 27.91 -18.28
N PHE A 219 -4.52 27.38 -18.71
CA PHE A 219 -3.26 27.59 -18.01
C PHE A 219 -2.56 28.94 -18.24
N GLY A 220 -3.23 29.92 -18.84
CA GLY A 220 -2.67 31.28 -19.03
C GLY A 220 -2.41 31.65 -20.49
N GLY A 221 -2.76 30.78 -21.44
CA GLY A 221 -2.80 31.09 -22.86
C GLY A 221 -1.46 31.01 -23.59
N THR A 222 -0.39 30.57 -22.92
CA THR A 222 0.95 30.42 -23.52
C THR A 222 1.34 28.96 -23.65
N VAL A 223 2.22 28.68 -24.61
CA VAL A 223 2.78 27.34 -24.82
C VAL A 223 3.54 26.85 -23.59
N ALA A 224 4.37 27.72 -22.98
CA ALA A 224 5.14 27.40 -21.78
C ALA A 224 4.23 26.99 -20.60
N ALA A 225 3.13 27.73 -20.39
CA ALA A 225 2.24 27.43 -19.27
C ALA A 225 1.44 26.14 -19.49
N ALA A 226 0.96 25.86 -20.70
CA ALA A 226 0.32 24.58 -21.00
C ALA A 226 1.31 23.41 -20.85
N LEU A 227 2.53 23.56 -21.36
CA LEU A 227 3.57 22.55 -21.24
C LEU A 227 3.96 22.27 -19.78
N ALA A 228 3.97 23.31 -18.92
CA ALA A 228 4.19 23.15 -17.49
C ALA A 228 3.13 22.24 -16.84
N ALA A 229 1.85 22.44 -17.19
CA ALA A 229 0.77 21.59 -16.70
C ALA A 229 0.89 20.14 -17.21
N GLU A 230 1.20 19.96 -18.50
CA GLU A 230 1.47 18.64 -19.09
C GLU A 230 2.63 17.93 -18.37
N ALA A 231 3.70 18.67 -18.04
CA ALA A 231 4.84 18.13 -17.31
C ALA A 231 4.46 17.66 -15.90
N THR A 232 3.74 18.47 -15.12
CA THR A 232 3.24 18.08 -13.77
C THR A 232 2.38 16.82 -13.84
N THR A 233 1.43 16.76 -14.79
CA THR A 233 0.56 15.60 -14.97
C THR A 233 1.37 14.35 -15.33
N ILE A 234 2.25 14.41 -16.33
CA ILE A 234 3.03 13.24 -16.75
C ILE A 234 4.04 12.81 -15.70
N ASN A 235 4.61 13.74 -14.92
CA ASN A 235 5.50 13.40 -13.82
C ASN A 235 4.78 12.51 -12.78
N ARG A 236 3.54 12.86 -12.40
CA ARG A 236 2.69 12.05 -11.50
C ARG A 236 2.28 10.72 -12.11
N VAL A 237 1.81 10.73 -13.35
CA VAL A 237 1.41 9.51 -14.08
C VAL A 237 2.60 8.55 -14.18
N ASN A 238 3.80 9.05 -14.49
CA ASN A 238 5.02 8.26 -14.49
C ASN A 238 5.29 7.61 -13.13
N GLY A 239 4.98 8.26 -12.01
CA GLY A 239 5.13 7.66 -10.68
C GLY A 239 4.33 6.36 -10.51
N ILE A 240 3.08 6.37 -10.96
CA ILE A 240 2.21 5.19 -10.94
C ILE A 240 2.75 4.12 -11.91
N TYR A 241 3.01 4.50 -13.16
CA TYR A 241 3.40 3.57 -14.22
C TYR A 241 4.78 2.95 -13.99
N GLU A 242 5.71 3.68 -13.37
CA GLU A 242 7.02 3.17 -12.98
C GLU A 242 6.89 2.13 -11.85
N ILE A 243 6.05 2.39 -10.83
CA ILE A 243 5.79 1.46 -9.73
C ILE A 243 5.04 0.22 -10.21
N ASP A 244 4.01 0.37 -11.03
CA ASP A 244 3.09 -0.72 -11.37
C ASP A 244 3.57 -1.57 -12.55
N MET A 245 4.15 -0.93 -13.56
CA MET A 245 4.43 -1.55 -14.85
C MET A 245 5.85 -1.35 -15.36
N ALA A 246 6.74 -0.68 -14.62
CA ALA A 246 8.05 -0.26 -15.12
C ALA A 246 7.95 0.44 -16.49
N ILE A 247 6.99 1.36 -16.61
CA ILE A 247 6.79 2.20 -17.79
C ILE A 247 7.06 3.65 -17.39
N THR A 248 7.80 4.36 -18.23
CA THR A 248 8.01 5.81 -18.08
C THR A 248 7.82 6.49 -19.42
N MET A 249 7.26 7.70 -19.42
CA MET A 249 6.94 8.47 -20.61
C MET A 249 7.71 9.79 -20.59
N GLN A 250 8.33 10.13 -21.72
CA GLN A 250 9.08 11.37 -21.91
C GLN A 250 8.42 12.20 -23.02
N ILE A 251 8.06 13.43 -22.70
CA ILE A 251 7.50 14.40 -23.65
C ILE A 251 8.56 14.77 -24.68
N ILE A 252 8.25 14.65 -25.96
CA ILE A 252 9.20 14.79 -27.09
C ILE A 252 9.78 16.20 -27.30
N ALA A 253 10.94 16.28 -27.96
CA ALA A 253 11.72 17.50 -28.20
C ALA A 253 10.96 18.68 -28.85
N ASN A 254 9.98 18.36 -29.70
CA ASN A 254 9.20 19.31 -30.49
C ASN A 254 7.72 19.35 -30.08
N ASN A 255 7.39 18.93 -28.84
CA ASN A 255 6.01 18.94 -28.32
C ASN A 255 5.37 20.34 -28.33
N ASN A 256 6.20 21.39 -28.18
CA ASN A 256 5.77 22.78 -28.23
C ASN A 256 5.04 23.17 -29.55
N LEU A 257 5.17 22.38 -30.62
CA LEU A 257 4.50 22.60 -31.90
C LEU A 257 3.05 22.10 -31.93
N ILE A 258 2.65 21.25 -30.99
CA ILE A 258 1.30 20.67 -30.90
C ILE A 258 0.51 21.19 -29.69
N ILE A 259 0.99 22.28 -29.08
CA ILE A 259 0.29 23.06 -28.07
C ILE A 259 -0.32 24.28 -28.75
N TYR A 260 -1.64 24.29 -28.89
CA TYR A 260 -2.35 25.35 -29.59
C TYR A 260 -2.73 26.48 -28.65
N THR A 261 -2.69 27.73 -29.10
CA THR A 261 -3.03 28.92 -28.29
C THR A 261 -4.25 29.69 -28.83
N ASN A 262 -4.58 29.49 -30.10
CA ASN A 262 -5.67 30.18 -30.78
C ASN A 262 -6.84 29.23 -31.07
N PRO A 263 -8.02 29.41 -30.44
CA PRO A 263 -9.19 28.57 -30.68
C PRO A 263 -9.67 28.54 -32.13
N ASN A 264 -9.41 29.61 -32.90
CA ASN A 264 -9.77 29.72 -34.31
C ASN A 264 -8.72 29.09 -35.25
N ASN A 265 -7.55 28.72 -34.73
CA ASN A 265 -6.47 28.10 -35.49
C ASN A 265 -5.90 26.89 -34.74
N GLN A 266 -6.71 25.84 -34.65
CA GLN A 266 -6.34 24.55 -34.07
C GLN A 266 -7.03 23.41 -34.85
N PRO A 267 -6.49 22.18 -34.80
CA PRO A 267 -7.07 21.03 -35.51
C PRO A 267 -8.18 20.32 -34.72
N TYR A 268 -8.51 20.78 -33.51
CA TYR A 268 -9.36 20.08 -32.56
C TYR A 268 -10.76 20.68 -32.44
N THR A 269 -11.75 19.79 -32.34
CA THR A 269 -13.12 20.15 -31.94
C THR A 269 -13.22 20.05 -30.42
N HIS A 270 -12.96 21.16 -29.73
CA HIS A 270 -13.02 21.29 -28.28
C HIS A 270 -14.30 20.67 -27.67
N GLY A 271 -14.14 19.88 -26.61
CA GLY A 271 -15.21 19.24 -25.86
C GLY A 271 -15.83 18.00 -26.52
N ASP A 272 -15.30 17.54 -27.66
CA ASP A 272 -15.81 16.37 -28.41
C ASP A 272 -14.72 15.29 -28.55
N PRO A 273 -14.58 14.38 -27.54
CA PRO A 273 -13.58 13.31 -27.57
C PRO A 273 -13.68 12.40 -28.80
N ASP A 274 -14.90 12.10 -29.28
CA ASP A 274 -15.14 11.23 -30.45
C ASP A 274 -14.54 11.80 -31.75
N ARG A 275 -14.55 13.12 -31.91
CA ARG A 275 -13.86 13.79 -33.01
C ARG A 275 -12.38 13.97 -32.71
N MET A 276 -12.05 14.41 -31.51
CA MET A 276 -10.69 14.74 -31.10
C MET A 276 -9.75 13.55 -31.21
N ILE A 277 -10.20 12.34 -30.93
CA ILE A 277 -9.36 11.13 -31.01
C ILE A 277 -8.79 10.91 -32.42
N ASN A 278 -9.58 11.17 -33.47
CA ASN A 278 -9.16 11.03 -34.86
C ASN A 278 -8.44 12.28 -35.38
N GLN A 279 -8.78 13.46 -34.84
CA GLN A 279 -8.05 14.70 -35.12
C GLN A 279 -6.63 14.63 -34.55
N ASN A 280 -6.45 14.07 -33.36
CA ASN A 280 -5.15 13.95 -32.72
C ASN A 280 -4.18 13.09 -33.51
N GLN A 281 -4.64 11.92 -33.98
CA GLN A 281 -3.84 11.05 -34.83
C GLN A 281 -3.37 11.74 -36.11
N ARG A 282 -4.25 12.49 -36.78
CA ARG A 282 -3.91 13.24 -38.00
C ARG A 282 -2.95 14.38 -37.68
N ASN A 283 -3.24 15.16 -36.65
CA ASN A 283 -2.44 16.31 -36.24
C ASN A 283 -1.01 15.90 -35.89
N ILE A 284 -0.84 14.96 -34.96
CA ILE A 284 0.49 14.53 -34.51
C ILE A 284 1.27 13.91 -35.68
N ASN A 285 0.63 13.11 -36.54
CA ASN A 285 1.31 12.59 -37.74
C ASN A 285 1.77 13.69 -38.70
N GLN A 286 0.98 14.75 -38.86
CA GLN A 286 1.31 15.85 -39.76
C GLN A 286 2.43 16.75 -39.20
N VAL A 287 2.37 17.09 -37.92
CA VAL A 287 3.28 18.08 -37.30
C VAL A 287 4.56 17.44 -36.78
N ILE A 288 4.45 16.28 -36.12
CA ILE A 288 5.57 15.59 -35.47
C ILE A 288 6.16 14.50 -36.36
N GLY A 289 5.32 13.83 -37.14
CA GLY A 289 5.71 12.67 -37.95
C GLY A 289 5.61 11.36 -37.17
N PRO A 290 5.06 10.28 -37.78
CA PRO A 290 4.76 9.03 -37.07
C PRO A 290 5.99 8.31 -36.52
N LEU A 291 7.21 8.56 -36.99
CA LEU A 291 8.41 7.89 -36.46
C LEU A 291 8.99 8.54 -35.20
N ASN A 292 8.51 9.74 -34.84
CA ASN A 292 9.12 10.60 -33.82
C ASN A 292 8.45 10.50 -32.44
N TYR A 293 7.44 9.64 -32.30
CA TYR A 293 6.74 9.40 -31.04
C TYR A 293 6.23 7.95 -30.97
N ASP A 294 5.93 7.48 -29.77
CA ASP A 294 5.53 6.10 -29.48
C ASP A 294 4.08 6.02 -28.97
N ILE A 295 3.64 7.07 -28.29
CA ILE A 295 2.29 7.30 -27.81
C ILE A 295 1.94 8.77 -28.03
N GLY A 296 0.72 9.05 -28.47
CA GLY A 296 0.19 10.41 -28.58
C GLY A 296 -1.13 10.54 -27.82
N HIS A 297 -1.31 11.68 -27.20
CA HIS A 297 -2.48 11.99 -26.37
C HIS A 297 -2.82 13.48 -26.51
N VAL A 298 -4.10 13.87 -26.44
CA VAL A 298 -4.50 15.28 -26.40
C VAL A 298 -5.25 15.60 -25.13
N VAL A 299 -4.92 16.72 -24.50
CA VAL A 299 -5.62 17.25 -23.33
C VAL A 299 -6.53 18.43 -23.69
N ASP A 300 -7.69 18.49 -23.01
CA ASP A 300 -8.71 19.52 -23.20
C ASP A 300 -9.27 20.05 -21.87
N SER A 301 -9.80 21.28 -21.88
CA SER A 301 -10.49 21.87 -20.72
C SER A 301 -12.02 21.69 -20.76
N ALA A 302 -12.52 20.73 -21.54
CA ALA A 302 -13.91 20.30 -21.58
C ALA A 302 -14.01 18.84 -22.04
N GLY A 303 -15.22 18.28 -22.02
CA GLY A 303 -15.46 16.89 -22.44
C GLY A 303 -15.13 15.88 -21.35
N SER A 304 -14.69 14.70 -21.78
CA SER A 304 -14.32 13.54 -20.95
C SER A 304 -13.10 12.82 -21.54
N GLY A 305 -12.83 11.59 -21.10
CA GLY A 305 -11.78 10.74 -21.65
C GLY A 305 -12.26 9.76 -22.72
N LEU A 306 -11.42 9.52 -23.73
CA LEU A 306 -11.61 8.50 -24.75
C LEU A 306 -10.27 8.05 -25.33
N ALA A 307 -10.03 6.74 -25.34
CA ALA A 307 -8.82 6.16 -25.92
C ALA A 307 -9.09 4.95 -26.81
N THR A 308 -8.18 4.72 -27.78
CA THR A 308 -8.10 3.46 -28.51
C THR A 308 -7.31 2.46 -27.68
N LEU A 309 -7.93 1.31 -27.39
CA LEU A 309 -7.32 0.23 -26.63
C LEU A 309 -6.03 -0.28 -27.31
N ALA A 310 -4.97 -0.53 -26.53
CA ALA A 310 -3.73 -1.15 -26.98
C ALA A 310 -3.11 -0.48 -28.23
N SER A 311 -3.08 0.86 -28.22
CA SER A 311 -2.70 1.66 -29.39
C SER A 311 -1.22 2.05 -29.45
N VAL A 312 -0.51 2.02 -28.32
CA VAL A 312 0.92 2.42 -28.25
C VAL A 312 1.76 1.62 -29.26
N CYS A 313 2.79 2.25 -29.83
CA CYS A 313 3.64 1.73 -30.91
C CYS A 313 2.95 1.48 -32.27
N ASN A 314 1.63 1.53 -32.40
CA ASN A 314 0.94 1.32 -33.68
C ASN A 314 0.79 2.63 -34.48
N ASN A 315 1.56 2.81 -35.55
CA ASN A 315 1.58 4.06 -36.35
C ASN A 315 0.21 4.53 -36.88
N ASN A 316 -0.78 3.65 -36.98
CA ASN A 316 -2.12 4.00 -37.45
C ASN A 316 -3.02 4.59 -36.35
N VAL A 317 -2.74 4.29 -35.08
CA VAL A 317 -3.64 4.60 -33.96
C VAL A 317 -2.95 5.06 -32.68
N LYS A 318 -1.63 5.09 -32.59
CA LYS A 318 -0.89 5.39 -31.35
C LYS A 318 -1.07 6.79 -30.80
N ALA A 319 -1.62 7.73 -31.57
CA ALA A 319 -2.01 9.06 -31.13
C ALA A 319 -3.52 9.19 -30.79
N ARG A 320 -4.27 8.09 -30.77
CA ARG A 320 -5.72 8.07 -30.51
C ARG A 320 -6.00 7.96 -29.00
N GLY A 321 -5.64 8.99 -28.25
CA GLY A 321 -6.01 9.19 -26.85
C GLY A 321 -6.41 10.64 -26.58
N VAL A 322 -7.47 10.83 -25.80
CA VAL A 322 -8.02 12.14 -25.42
C VAL A 322 -8.37 12.13 -23.94
N THR A 323 -8.02 13.20 -23.23
CA THR A 323 -8.50 13.45 -21.88
C THR A 323 -9.00 14.89 -21.77
N GLY A 324 -10.26 15.04 -21.36
CA GLY A 324 -10.90 16.33 -21.21
C GLY A 324 -11.59 16.49 -19.86
N GLN A 325 -11.44 17.64 -19.21
CA GLN A 325 -12.17 17.98 -18.00
C GLN A 325 -12.32 19.50 -17.85
N LYS A 326 -13.47 19.98 -17.34
CA LYS A 326 -13.72 21.42 -17.11
C LYS A 326 -12.65 22.11 -16.25
N ASN A 327 -12.15 21.38 -15.25
CA ASN A 327 -11.08 21.83 -14.36
C ASN A 327 -9.97 20.77 -14.41
N PRO A 328 -9.05 20.85 -15.37
CA PRO A 328 -8.02 19.83 -15.57
C PRO A 328 -6.87 20.03 -14.56
N LEU A 329 -7.13 19.86 -13.26
CA LEU A 329 -6.18 20.11 -12.18
C LEU A 329 -6.20 18.99 -11.14
N GLY A 330 -5.02 18.72 -10.57
CA GLY A 330 -4.81 17.88 -9.38
C GLY A 330 -5.02 16.38 -9.61
N ASP A 331 -4.91 15.61 -8.53
CA ASP A 331 -5.12 14.16 -8.48
C ASP A 331 -6.35 13.70 -9.28
N PRO A 332 -7.51 14.38 -9.18
CA PRO A 332 -8.64 14.12 -10.03
C PRO A 332 -8.42 13.99 -11.52
N PHE A 333 -7.65 14.90 -12.10
CA PHE A 333 -7.40 14.94 -13.54
C PHE A 333 -6.26 14.00 -13.88
N ASP A 334 -5.18 14.04 -13.11
CA ASP A 334 -3.96 13.27 -13.38
C ASP A 334 -4.21 11.76 -13.26
N ILE A 335 -4.93 11.33 -12.22
CA ILE A 335 -5.08 9.89 -11.88
C ILE A 335 -6.38 9.31 -12.42
N ASP A 336 -7.53 9.93 -12.13
CA ASP A 336 -8.81 9.34 -12.55
C ASP A 336 -9.11 9.52 -14.05
N TYR A 337 -8.42 10.43 -14.75
CA TYR A 337 -8.60 10.63 -16.19
C TYR A 337 -7.33 10.31 -16.97
N VAL A 338 -6.23 11.06 -16.82
CA VAL A 338 -5.06 10.88 -17.70
C VAL A 338 -4.45 9.49 -17.54
N ALA A 339 -4.20 9.03 -16.31
CA ALA A 339 -3.69 7.68 -16.08
C ALA A 339 -4.67 6.58 -16.55
N HIS A 340 -5.98 6.82 -16.46
CA HIS A 340 -7.04 5.91 -16.93
C HIS A 340 -7.03 5.76 -18.45
N GLU A 341 -7.08 6.89 -19.17
CA GLU A 341 -7.11 6.88 -20.64
C GLU A 341 -5.79 6.40 -21.24
N MET A 342 -4.66 6.73 -20.63
CA MET A 342 -3.38 6.12 -21.00
C MET A 342 -3.38 4.61 -20.68
N GLY A 343 -4.09 4.17 -19.63
CA GLY A 343 -4.22 2.75 -19.27
C GLY A 343 -4.88 1.95 -20.40
N HIS A 344 -5.91 2.52 -21.02
CA HIS A 344 -6.49 2.00 -22.26
C HIS A 344 -5.49 1.98 -23.42
N GLN A 345 -4.72 3.05 -23.64
CA GLN A 345 -3.70 3.06 -24.70
C GLN A 345 -2.66 1.94 -24.48
N PHE A 346 -2.34 1.63 -23.22
CA PHE A 346 -1.48 0.50 -22.82
C PHE A 346 -2.21 -0.85 -22.72
N GLY A 347 -3.49 -0.93 -23.06
CA GLY A 347 -4.22 -2.18 -23.27
C GLY A 347 -5.11 -2.65 -22.12
N ALA A 348 -5.25 -1.89 -21.03
CA ALA A 348 -6.16 -2.26 -19.94
C ALA A 348 -7.62 -1.97 -20.30
N ASN A 349 -8.53 -2.88 -19.93
CA ASN A 349 -9.96 -2.69 -19.98
C ASN A 349 -10.53 -2.23 -18.62
N HIS A 350 -11.78 -1.79 -18.64
CA HIS A 350 -12.53 -1.42 -17.43
C HIS A 350 -12.68 -2.59 -16.45
N VAL A 351 -12.65 -2.31 -15.14
CA VAL A 351 -12.71 -3.36 -14.10
C VAL A 351 -13.99 -3.39 -13.26
N GLN A 352 -14.84 -2.37 -13.37
CA GLN A 352 -16.09 -2.28 -12.60
C GLN A 352 -17.13 -3.33 -13.03
N ASN A 353 -17.87 -3.87 -12.05
CA ASN A 353 -18.99 -4.77 -12.30
C ASN A 353 -20.32 -4.02 -12.53
N ASN A 354 -20.43 -2.73 -12.16
CA ASN A 354 -21.57 -1.91 -12.60
C ASN A 354 -21.61 -1.80 -14.13
N ASN A 355 -22.81 -1.61 -14.69
CA ASN A 355 -23.05 -1.69 -16.13
C ASN A 355 -22.63 -0.45 -16.95
N CYS A 356 -22.05 0.59 -16.34
CA CYS A 356 -21.55 1.75 -17.09
C CYS A 356 -20.27 1.37 -17.84
N ASN A 357 -20.38 1.11 -19.15
CA ASN A 357 -19.27 0.72 -20.03
C ASN A 357 -18.48 -0.51 -19.53
N ARG A 358 -19.15 -1.43 -18.84
CA ARG A 358 -18.54 -2.65 -18.31
C ARG A 358 -17.89 -3.50 -19.40
N HIS A 359 -16.69 -3.98 -19.14
CA HIS A 359 -16.04 -5.01 -19.94
C HIS A 359 -16.11 -6.36 -19.21
N GLY A 360 -16.90 -7.30 -19.74
CA GLY A 360 -17.22 -8.56 -19.05
C GLY A 360 -16.01 -9.37 -18.56
N PRO A 361 -15.00 -9.66 -19.42
CA PRO A 361 -13.83 -10.44 -19.03
C PRO A 361 -13.01 -9.88 -17.85
N THR A 362 -13.09 -8.57 -17.59
CA THR A 362 -12.29 -7.87 -16.58
C THR A 362 -13.11 -7.26 -15.45
N ALA A 363 -14.42 -7.49 -15.42
CA ALA A 363 -15.38 -6.90 -14.47
C ALA A 363 -15.26 -7.46 -13.03
N VAL A 364 -14.08 -7.36 -12.43
CA VAL A 364 -13.68 -8.02 -11.18
C VAL A 364 -13.83 -7.14 -9.93
N GLU A 365 -14.19 -5.87 -10.07
CA GLU A 365 -14.42 -4.97 -8.93
C GLU A 365 -15.91 -4.73 -8.68
N PRO A 366 -16.38 -4.79 -7.42
CA PRO A 366 -17.78 -4.50 -7.11
C PRO A 366 -18.12 -3.03 -7.40
N GLY A 367 -19.40 -2.76 -7.61
CA GLY A 367 -19.93 -1.43 -7.82
C GLY A 367 -19.23 -0.69 -8.96
N SER A 368 -18.93 0.58 -8.70
CA SER A 368 -18.15 1.45 -9.56
C SER A 368 -16.67 1.09 -9.68
N GLY A 369 -16.15 0.15 -8.88
CA GLY A 369 -14.72 -0.04 -8.69
C GLY A 369 -14.06 1.06 -7.85
N SER A 370 -12.78 0.84 -7.59
CA SER A 370 -11.89 1.53 -6.65
C SER A 370 -10.47 1.79 -7.21
N THR A 371 -10.04 1.06 -8.25
CA THR A 371 -8.73 1.24 -8.91
C THR A 371 -8.83 2.11 -10.17
N ILE A 372 -7.68 2.47 -10.75
CA ILE A 372 -7.58 3.43 -11.88
C ILE A 372 -8.51 3.07 -13.03
N MET A 373 -8.61 1.79 -13.43
CA MET A 373 -9.46 1.37 -14.56
C MET A 373 -10.94 1.18 -14.17
N GLY A 374 -11.31 1.49 -12.93
CA GLY A 374 -12.69 1.56 -12.46
C GLY A 374 -13.30 2.94 -12.69
N TYR A 375 -14.59 3.06 -12.41
CA TYR A 375 -15.41 4.28 -12.55
C TYR A 375 -15.77 4.86 -11.18
N ALA A 376 -14.80 4.87 -10.25
CA ALA A 376 -15.00 5.38 -8.90
C ALA A 376 -15.65 6.77 -8.90
N GLY A 377 -16.74 6.93 -8.14
CA GLY A 377 -17.46 8.18 -7.96
C GLY A 377 -18.46 8.54 -9.06
N ILE A 378 -18.50 7.82 -10.17
CA ILE A 378 -19.21 8.26 -11.38
C ILE A 378 -20.17 7.22 -11.99
N CYS A 379 -20.15 5.99 -11.48
CA CYS A 379 -21.03 4.92 -11.91
C CYS A 379 -21.71 4.28 -10.69
N SER A 380 -22.84 4.87 -10.26
CA SER A 380 -23.58 4.39 -9.09
C SER A 380 -24.08 2.95 -9.23
N PRO A 381 -24.13 2.16 -8.14
CA PRO A 381 -23.68 2.50 -6.78
C PRO A 381 -22.15 2.63 -6.67
N ASN A 382 -21.68 3.73 -6.08
CA ASN A 382 -20.26 4.07 -5.99
C ASN A 382 -19.60 3.42 -4.76
N VAL A 383 -18.47 2.75 -4.98
CA VAL A 383 -17.64 2.16 -3.90
C VAL A 383 -16.90 3.24 -3.12
N GLN A 384 -16.47 4.28 -3.82
CA GLN A 384 -15.79 5.48 -3.32
C GLN A 384 -15.88 6.60 -4.37
N ASN A 385 -15.36 7.80 -4.06
CA ASN A 385 -15.51 8.98 -4.91
C ASN A 385 -14.39 9.21 -5.94
N ASN A 386 -13.19 8.68 -5.72
CA ASN A 386 -12.03 8.81 -6.62
C ASN A 386 -11.27 7.49 -6.64
N SER A 387 -10.54 7.17 -7.71
CA SER A 387 -9.76 5.93 -7.76
C SER A 387 -8.53 6.01 -6.87
N ASN A 388 -8.11 4.89 -6.29
CA ASN A 388 -6.78 4.79 -5.68
C ASN A 388 -5.70 4.80 -6.78
N ALA A 389 -4.51 5.34 -6.49
CA ALA A 389 -3.43 5.55 -7.46
C ALA A 389 -2.64 4.26 -7.81
N TYR A 390 -3.34 3.19 -8.17
CA TYR A 390 -2.75 1.94 -8.66
C TYR A 390 -3.72 1.19 -9.58
N PHE A 391 -3.16 0.31 -10.40
CA PHE A 391 -3.89 -0.58 -11.28
C PHE A 391 -4.25 -1.90 -10.59
N ASN A 392 -5.46 -2.40 -10.86
CA ASN A 392 -5.89 -3.73 -10.46
C ASN A 392 -5.00 -4.80 -11.13
N GLY A 393 -4.79 -5.93 -10.45
CA GLY A 393 -4.02 -7.06 -10.97
C GLY A 393 -4.48 -7.58 -12.34
N ILE A 394 -5.76 -7.43 -12.71
CA ILE A 394 -6.21 -7.79 -14.07
C ILE A 394 -5.74 -6.77 -15.12
N SER A 395 -5.76 -5.47 -14.80
CA SER A 395 -5.25 -4.40 -15.67
C SER A 395 -3.74 -4.53 -15.87
N LEU A 396 -2.99 -4.82 -14.79
CA LEU A 396 -1.55 -5.09 -14.87
C LEU A 396 -1.24 -6.29 -15.79
N GLN A 397 -2.08 -7.33 -15.74
CA GLN A 397 -1.92 -8.49 -16.63
C GLN A 397 -2.18 -8.12 -18.10
N GLU A 398 -3.25 -7.39 -18.41
CA GLU A 398 -3.55 -6.97 -19.78
C GLU A 398 -2.45 -6.06 -20.35
N MET A 399 -2.06 -5.03 -19.58
CA MET A 399 -0.97 -4.13 -19.96
C MET A 399 0.34 -4.89 -20.14
N GLY A 400 0.63 -5.81 -19.22
CA GLY A 400 1.80 -6.68 -19.26
C GLY A 400 1.89 -7.53 -20.51
N ASN A 401 0.79 -8.20 -20.86
CA ASN A 401 0.69 -8.99 -22.08
C ASN A 401 0.92 -8.14 -23.33
N PHE A 402 0.33 -6.94 -23.37
CA PHE A 402 0.48 -6.02 -24.49
C PHE A 402 1.93 -5.54 -24.66
N VAL A 403 2.53 -4.97 -23.61
CA VAL A 403 3.88 -4.39 -23.69
C VAL A 403 4.99 -5.43 -23.78
N SER A 404 4.69 -6.68 -23.45
CA SER A 404 5.61 -7.82 -23.60
C SER A 404 5.43 -8.57 -24.92
N SER A 405 4.45 -8.19 -25.75
CA SER A 405 4.23 -8.86 -27.02
C SER A 405 5.43 -8.68 -27.97
N PRO A 406 5.77 -9.67 -28.82
CA PRO A 406 6.91 -9.57 -29.73
C PRO A 406 6.84 -8.40 -30.72
N SER A 407 5.63 -7.92 -31.04
CA SER A 407 5.40 -6.76 -31.91
C SER A 407 5.58 -5.41 -31.22
N HIS A 408 5.71 -5.39 -29.89
CA HIS A 408 5.77 -4.15 -29.10
C HIS A 408 7.22 -3.68 -28.89
N THR A 409 7.83 -3.19 -29.97
CA THR A 409 9.29 -2.95 -30.03
C THR A 409 9.70 -1.47 -29.98
N CYS A 410 8.76 -0.53 -29.89
CA CYS A 410 9.09 0.90 -29.93
C CYS A 410 9.79 1.49 -28.69
N PRO A 411 9.62 1.01 -27.44
CA PRO A 411 10.25 1.67 -26.30
C PRO A 411 11.76 1.39 -26.24
N VAL A 412 12.50 2.35 -25.69
CA VAL A 412 13.86 2.09 -25.20
C VAL A 412 13.76 1.29 -23.90
N THR A 413 14.55 0.23 -23.75
CA THR A 413 14.44 -0.66 -22.60
C THR A 413 15.71 -0.77 -21.78
N THR A 414 15.62 -0.46 -20.49
CA THR A 414 16.73 -0.55 -19.54
C THR A 414 16.46 -1.68 -18.53
N PRO A 415 17.43 -2.56 -18.25
CA PRO A 415 17.27 -3.57 -17.20
C PRO A 415 16.98 -2.91 -15.84
N ILE A 416 16.08 -3.52 -15.07
CA ILE A 416 15.81 -3.14 -13.67
C ILE A 416 15.98 -4.35 -12.76
N ALA A 417 15.91 -4.12 -11.44
CA ALA A 417 15.97 -5.20 -10.47
C ALA A 417 14.88 -6.25 -10.72
N SER A 418 15.22 -7.51 -10.44
CA SER A 418 14.31 -8.65 -10.61
C SER A 418 13.05 -8.53 -9.78
N ALA A 419 11.97 -9.16 -10.24
CA ALA A 419 10.72 -9.26 -9.50
C ALA A 419 10.92 -9.92 -8.12
N PRO A 420 10.06 -9.62 -7.13
CA PRO A 420 9.96 -10.39 -5.90
C PRO A 420 9.60 -11.86 -6.17
N VAL A 421 10.05 -12.75 -5.30
CA VAL A 421 9.66 -14.16 -5.29
C VAL A 421 8.56 -14.35 -4.26
N ILE A 422 7.38 -14.75 -4.70
CA ILE A 422 6.27 -15.12 -3.81
C ILE A 422 6.53 -16.56 -3.33
N ASN A 423 6.70 -16.76 -2.03
CA ASN A 423 7.11 -18.05 -1.45
C ASN A 423 5.90 -18.92 -1.09
N SER A 424 4.83 -18.30 -0.61
CA SER A 424 3.64 -19.02 -0.17
C SER A 424 2.39 -18.19 -0.35
N VAL A 425 1.29 -18.85 -0.70
CA VAL A 425 -0.06 -18.27 -0.74
C VAL A 425 -1.04 -19.30 -0.20
N ASN A 426 -1.95 -18.88 0.68
CA ASN A 426 -3.01 -19.77 1.17
C ASN A 426 -4.19 -19.89 0.18
N GLY A 427 -4.95 -20.95 0.35
CA GLY A 427 -6.20 -21.24 -0.36
C GLY A 427 -6.97 -22.27 0.44
N GLY A 428 -8.08 -22.78 -0.12
CA GLY A 428 -8.80 -23.92 0.45
C GLY A 428 -10.23 -23.61 0.87
N PHE A 429 -10.73 -24.33 1.87
CA PHE A 429 -12.15 -24.32 2.24
C PHE A 429 -12.43 -23.38 3.41
N ILE A 430 -13.47 -22.56 3.25
CA ILE A 430 -13.91 -21.58 4.24
C ILE A 430 -15.41 -21.83 4.53
N PRO A 431 -15.82 -21.88 5.81
CA PRO A 431 -17.23 -22.01 6.17
C PRO A 431 -18.03 -20.77 5.71
N ALA A 432 -19.30 -20.98 5.31
CA ALA A 432 -20.15 -19.88 4.89
C ALA A 432 -20.33 -18.83 6.00
N GLN A 433 -20.52 -17.57 5.59
CA GLN A 433 -20.74 -16.42 6.48
C GLN A 433 -19.67 -16.24 7.57
N THR A 434 -18.43 -16.66 7.30
CA THR A 434 -17.32 -16.59 8.26
C THR A 434 -16.20 -15.69 7.73
N PRO A 435 -15.68 -14.73 8.52
CA PRO A 435 -14.51 -13.95 8.16
C PRO A 435 -13.29 -14.81 7.86
N PHE A 436 -12.52 -14.43 6.85
CA PHE A 436 -11.34 -15.18 6.44
C PHE A 436 -10.16 -14.27 6.10
N ALA A 437 -8.97 -14.85 6.05
CA ALA A 437 -7.74 -14.12 5.73
C ALA A 437 -7.04 -14.76 4.54
N LEU A 438 -6.62 -13.92 3.60
CA LEU A 438 -5.70 -14.27 2.53
C LEU A 438 -4.29 -13.92 2.98
N ILE A 439 -3.36 -14.85 2.85
CA ILE A 439 -2.00 -14.76 3.41
C ILE A 439 -1.01 -15.08 2.29
N ALA A 440 -0.12 -14.14 2.02
CA ALA A 440 1.03 -14.31 1.15
C ALA A 440 2.33 -14.00 1.90
N SER A 441 3.41 -14.67 1.50
CA SER A 441 4.77 -14.27 1.87
C SER A 441 5.62 -14.13 0.61
N ALA A 442 6.46 -13.10 0.56
CA ALA A 442 7.37 -12.88 -0.55
C ALA A 442 8.72 -12.35 -0.05
N THR A 443 9.76 -12.61 -0.85
CA THR A 443 11.13 -12.14 -0.62
C THR A 443 11.64 -11.42 -1.86
N LYS A 444 12.62 -10.55 -1.69
CA LYS A 444 13.33 -9.89 -2.79
C LYS A 444 14.82 -9.84 -2.52
N SER A 445 15.61 -9.70 -3.59
CA SER A 445 17.01 -9.30 -3.48
C SER A 445 17.12 -7.80 -3.17
N GLY A 446 18.17 -7.38 -2.46
CA GLY A 446 18.45 -5.97 -2.13
C GLY A 446 17.49 -5.33 -1.10
N GLY A 447 17.63 -4.01 -0.91
CA GLY A 447 16.84 -3.22 0.05
C GLY A 447 15.45 -2.77 -0.44
N GLY A 448 14.73 -2.05 0.42
CA GLY A 448 13.42 -1.41 0.20
C GLY A 448 12.21 -2.22 0.70
N VAL A 449 11.00 -1.69 0.54
CA VAL A 449 9.76 -2.26 1.13
C VAL A 449 8.88 -2.93 0.07
N LEU A 450 8.48 -4.19 0.30
CA LEU A 450 7.47 -4.88 -0.52
C LEU A 450 6.07 -4.42 -0.11
N THR A 451 5.17 -4.31 -1.09
CA THR A 451 3.73 -4.17 -0.81
C THR A 451 2.90 -5.22 -1.53
N TYR A 452 1.77 -5.57 -0.94
CA TYR A 452 0.87 -6.64 -1.33
C TYR A 452 -0.52 -6.08 -1.59
N THR A 453 -1.12 -6.50 -2.71
CA THR A 453 -2.51 -6.19 -3.03
C THR A 453 -3.23 -7.50 -3.30
N TRP A 454 -4.27 -7.76 -2.51
CA TRP A 454 -5.15 -8.91 -2.66
C TRP A 454 -6.42 -8.46 -3.36
N GLU A 455 -6.81 -9.12 -4.46
CA GLU A 455 -7.97 -8.73 -5.27
C GLU A 455 -8.78 -9.96 -5.66
N GLN A 456 -10.11 -9.84 -5.66
CA GLN A 456 -10.96 -10.88 -6.22
C GLN A 456 -10.92 -10.83 -7.75
N MET A 457 -10.93 -11.98 -8.40
CA MET A 457 -10.79 -12.16 -9.86
C MET A 457 -12.05 -12.78 -10.50
N ASP A 458 -13.14 -12.88 -9.74
CA ASP A 458 -14.44 -13.34 -10.23
C ASP A 458 -15.10 -12.22 -11.05
N ASN A 459 -15.28 -12.44 -12.34
CA ASN A 459 -15.74 -11.45 -13.31
C ASN A 459 -17.22 -11.65 -13.72
N GLU A 460 -17.91 -12.63 -13.15
CA GLU A 460 -19.32 -12.83 -13.47
C GLU A 460 -20.16 -11.62 -13.05
N ILE A 461 -21.23 -11.36 -13.77
CA ILE A 461 -22.13 -10.25 -13.47
C ILE A 461 -22.95 -10.63 -12.24
N SER A 462 -22.92 -9.80 -11.20
CA SER A 462 -23.65 -10.02 -9.96
C SER A 462 -24.42 -8.76 -9.53
N PRO A 463 -25.42 -8.87 -8.63
CA PRO A 463 -26.07 -7.71 -8.03
C PRO A 463 -25.05 -6.78 -7.36
N GLN A 464 -25.26 -5.45 -7.49
CA GLN A 464 -24.43 -4.41 -6.90
C GLN A 464 -25.29 -3.44 -6.07
N PRO A 465 -24.94 -3.11 -4.81
CA PRO A 465 -23.83 -3.68 -4.04
C PRO A 465 -23.93 -5.21 -3.87
N PRO A 466 -22.81 -5.93 -3.64
CA PRO A 466 -22.80 -7.38 -3.53
C PRO A 466 -23.77 -7.91 -2.47
N VAL A 467 -24.25 -9.14 -2.66
CA VAL A 467 -25.16 -9.83 -1.72
C VAL A 467 -24.60 -11.19 -1.34
N SER A 468 -24.88 -11.65 -0.11
CA SER A 468 -24.30 -12.90 0.42
C SER A 468 -24.73 -14.14 -0.37
N THR A 469 -25.93 -14.10 -0.98
CA THR A 469 -26.51 -15.18 -1.78
C THR A 469 -25.99 -15.23 -3.23
N ALA A 470 -25.12 -14.30 -3.64
CA ALA A 470 -24.57 -14.29 -4.99
C ALA A 470 -23.71 -15.53 -5.24
N THR A 471 -24.00 -16.24 -6.34
CA THR A 471 -23.30 -17.47 -6.75
C THR A 471 -22.06 -17.21 -7.61
N GLY A 472 -21.90 -15.99 -8.14
CA GLY A 472 -20.77 -15.55 -8.96
C GLY A 472 -20.43 -14.07 -8.73
N GLY A 473 -19.40 -13.56 -9.41
CA GLY A 473 -19.03 -12.15 -9.41
C GLY A 473 -18.34 -11.65 -8.13
N PRO A 474 -17.96 -10.36 -8.10
CA PRO A 474 -17.13 -9.81 -7.05
C PRO A 474 -17.94 -9.38 -5.81
N ASN A 475 -17.48 -9.85 -4.65
CA ASN A 475 -17.99 -9.55 -3.32
C ASN A 475 -17.06 -8.64 -2.51
N PHE A 476 -15.78 -8.52 -2.89
CA PHE A 476 -14.77 -7.80 -2.12
C PHE A 476 -14.08 -6.74 -2.98
N ARG A 477 -14.20 -5.47 -2.56
CA ARG A 477 -13.51 -4.32 -3.18
C ARG A 477 -11.99 -4.45 -3.12
N SER A 478 -11.27 -3.68 -3.94
CA SER A 478 -9.82 -3.54 -3.79
C SER A 478 -9.46 -2.48 -2.74
N PHE A 479 -8.22 -2.58 -2.22
CA PHE A 479 -7.62 -1.63 -1.28
C PHE A 479 -6.17 -1.38 -1.66
N SER A 480 -5.67 -0.17 -1.35
CA SER A 480 -4.29 0.23 -1.62
C SER A 480 -3.27 -0.81 -1.13
N PRO A 481 -2.14 -1.00 -1.86
CA PRO A 481 -1.09 -1.94 -1.48
C PRO A 481 -0.63 -1.78 -0.02
N GLN A 482 -0.53 -2.89 0.70
CA GLN A 482 -0.16 -2.93 2.12
C GLN A 482 1.22 -3.55 2.33
N THR A 483 1.96 -3.18 3.37
CA THR A 483 3.29 -3.75 3.67
C THR A 483 3.23 -5.16 4.27
N VAL A 484 2.04 -5.62 4.64
CA VAL A 484 1.79 -6.95 5.21
C VAL A 484 1.05 -7.80 4.18
N GLY A 485 1.52 -9.04 3.98
CA GLY A 485 0.94 -9.99 3.01
C GLY A 485 -0.40 -10.61 3.43
N THR A 486 -0.94 -10.23 4.59
CA THR A 486 -2.22 -10.71 5.12
C THR A 486 -3.32 -9.68 4.86
N ARG A 487 -4.39 -10.09 4.16
CA ARG A 487 -5.63 -9.34 4.03
C ARG A 487 -6.76 -10.07 4.75
N PHE A 488 -7.42 -9.39 5.68
CA PHE A 488 -8.64 -9.86 6.32
C PHE A 488 -9.86 -9.47 5.48
N LEU A 489 -10.83 -10.39 5.35
CA LEU A 489 -12.05 -10.22 4.56
C LEU A 489 -13.29 -10.55 5.41
N PRO A 490 -14.17 -9.57 5.69
CA PRO A 490 -13.97 -8.12 5.49
C PRO A 490 -12.77 -7.58 6.28
N ASN A 491 -12.34 -6.36 5.97
CA ASN A 491 -11.27 -5.73 6.72
C ASN A 491 -11.59 -5.65 8.23
N LEU A 492 -10.56 -5.76 9.08
CA LEU A 492 -10.73 -5.83 10.53
C LEU A 492 -11.48 -4.61 11.10
N ASN A 493 -11.23 -3.41 10.58
CA ASN A 493 -11.91 -2.21 11.06
C ASN A 493 -13.44 -2.30 10.85
N ALA A 494 -13.89 -2.75 9.69
CA ALA A 494 -15.32 -2.99 9.42
C ALA A 494 -15.88 -4.09 10.33
N LEU A 495 -15.15 -5.18 10.52
CA LEU A 495 -15.56 -6.27 11.42
C LEU A 495 -15.77 -5.79 12.86
N ASN A 496 -14.83 -5.03 13.40
CA ASN A 496 -14.89 -4.54 14.79
C ASN A 496 -15.99 -3.51 15.03
N ASN A 497 -16.33 -2.74 13.99
CA ASN A 497 -17.41 -1.75 14.02
C ASN A 497 -18.78 -2.35 13.68
N GLY A 498 -18.86 -3.64 13.34
CA GLY A 498 -20.11 -4.30 12.95
C GLY A 498 -20.64 -3.89 11.57
N GLY A 499 -19.77 -3.39 10.69
CA GLY A 499 -20.10 -2.92 9.35
C GLY A 499 -19.89 -1.41 9.14
N PRO A 500 -20.38 -0.86 8.01
CA PRO A 500 -21.16 -1.54 6.98
C PRO A 500 -20.31 -2.49 6.12
N PHE A 501 -20.88 -3.64 5.76
CA PHE A 501 -20.23 -4.65 4.90
C PHE A 501 -20.59 -4.51 3.42
N THR A 502 -20.99 -3.30 2.98
CA THR A 502 -21.59 -3.07 1.66
C THR A 502 -20.73 -3.52 0.48
N TRP A 503 -19.40 -3.45 0.61
CA TRP A 503 -18.44 -3.74 -0.47
C TRP A 503 -17.48 -4.89 -0.16
N GLU A 504 -17.70 -5.56 0.98
CA GLU A 504 -16.97 -6.74 1.41
C GLU A 504 -17.99 -7.70 2.05
N VAL A 505 -18.63 -8.53 1.23
CA VAL A 505 -19.76 -9.36 1.64
C VAL A 505 -19.38 -10.83 1.72
N LEU A 506 -19.48 -11.40 2.92
CA LEU A 506 -19.29 -12.83 3.13
C LEU A 506 -20.40 -13.64 2.44
N SER A 507 -20.03 -14.70 1.73
CA SER A 507 -21.02 -15.52 1.01
C SER A 507 -21.73 -16.50 1.94
N SER A 508 -23.03 -16.68 1.72
CA SER A 508 -23.89 -17.66 2.40
C SER A 508 -24.12 -18.93 1.58
N VAL A 509 -23.62 -18.99 0.35
CA VAL A 509 -23.80 -20.11 -0.58
C VAL A 509 -22.47 -20.77 -0.89
N SER A 510 -22.53 -22.05 -1.25
CA SER A 510 -21.33 -22.76 -1.71
C SER A 510 -20.88 -22.23 -3.07
N ARG A 511 -19.64 -21.74 -3.17
CA ARG A 511 -19.04 -21.24 -4.42
C ARG A 511 -17.53 -21.20 -4.32
N ILE A 512 -16.87 -21.20 -5.47
CA ILE A 512 -15.45 -20.91 -5.57
C ILE A 512 -15.30 -19.41 -5.81
N MET A 513 -14.42 -18.78 -5.06
CA MET A 513 -13.98 -17.40 -5.24
C MET A 513 -12.51 -17.41 -5.66
N LYS A 514 -12.19 -16.64 -6.69
CA LYS A 514 -10.84 -16.53 -7.25
C LYS A 514 -10.20 -15.27 -6.71
N PHE A 515 -8.96 -15.38 -6.24
CA PHE A 515 -8.20 -14.24 -5.74
C PHE A 515 -6.82 -14.19 -6.39
N ARG A 516 -6.28 -12.98 -6.54
CA ARG A 516 -4.91 -12.69 -6.93
C ARG A 516 -4.21 -11.94 -5.83
N VAL A 517 -2.95 -12.29 -5.56
CA VAL A 517 -2.03 -11.39 -4.88
C VAL A 517 -1.04 -10.81 -5.87
N SER A 518 -0.94 -9.49 -5.91
CA SER A 518 0.07 -8.72 -6.64
C SER A 518 1.10 -8.19 -5.64
N VAL A 519 2.38 -8.50 -5.83
CA VAL A 519 3.49 -8.07 -4.98
C VAL A 519 4.35 -7.06 -5.72
N ARG A 520 4.34 -5.81 -5.23
CA ARG A 520 5.11 -4.69 -5.76
C ARG A 520 6.44 -4.58 -5.06
N ARG A 521 7.51 -4.43 -5.84
CA ARG A 521 8.88 -4.26 -5.30
C ARG A 521 9.13 -2.86 -4.74
N ASN A 522 8.38 -1.86 -5.23
CA ASN A 522 8.55 -0.42 -4.95
C ASN A 522 9.99 0.02 -5.20
N THR A 523 10.51 -0.30 -6.38
CA THR A 523 11.88 0.07 -6.76
C THR A 523 11.86 1.45 -7.40
N PRO A 524 12.66 2.39 -6.88
CA PRO A 524 12.74 3.70 -7.52
C PRO A 524 13.29 3.60 -8.93
N GLY A 525 12.75 4.42 -9.83
CA GLY A 525 13.11 4.43 -11.25
C GLY A 525 12.57 3.27 -12.09
N GLY A 526 11.68 2.44 -11.53
CA GLY A 526 10.97 1.37 -12.25
C GLY A 526 10.98 0.05 -11.48
N SER A 527 9.80 -0.52 -11.24
CA SER A 527 9.62 -1.70 -10.40
C SER A 527 9.16 -2.92 -11.19
N CYS A 528 9.86 -4.04 -11.03
CA CYS A 528 9.39 -5.33 -11.52
C CYS A 528 8.52 -5.98 -10.44
N ASN A 529 7.31 -6.39 -10.82
CA ASN A 529 6.29 -6.89 -9.92
C ASN A 529 5.88 -8.32 -10.30
N ALA A 530 5.46 -9.10 -9.30
CA ALA A 530 5.03 -10.48 -9.47
C ALA A 530 3.61 -10.68 -8.96
N TYR A 531 2.94 -11.71 -9.45
CA TYR A 531 1.64 -12.13 -8.93
C TYR A 531 1.47 -13.64 -8.90
N THR A 532 0.46 -14.08 -8.14
CA THR A 532 -0.07 -15.44 -8.21
C THR A 532 -1.56 -15.45 -7.88
N ASP A 533 -2.26 -16.42 -8.46
CA ASP A 533 -3.68 -16.64 -8.22
C ASP A 533 -3.89 -17.78 -7.21
N THR A 534 -5.00 -17.73 -6.49
CA THR A 534 -5.44 -18.74 -5.53
C THR A 534 -6.97 -18.85 -5.52
N GLY A 535 -7.48 -19.96 -5.00
CA GLY A 535 -8.92 -20.24 -4.91
C GLY A 535 -9.35 -20.44 -3.46
N ILE A 536 -10.48 -19.83 -3.12
CA ILE A 536 -11.20 -20.05 -1.86
C ILE A 536 -12.53 -20.70 -2.17
N THR A 537 -12.81 -21.86 -1.58
CA THR A 537 -14.08 -22.55 -1.71
C THR A 537 -14.92 -22.31 -0.47
N ILE A 538 -16.02 -21.56 -0.63
CA ILE A 538 -17.02 -21.36 0.41
C ILE A 538 -17.90 -22.62 0.47
N LEU A 539 -18.22 -23.08 1.68
CA LEU A 539 -19.09 -24.22 1.92
C LEU A 539 -20.26 -23.84 2.82
N SER A 540 -21.48 -23.94 2.30
CA SER A 540 -22.72 -23.68 3.05
C SER A 540 -23.14 -24.84 3.96
N SER A 541 -22.48 -26.00 3.88
CA SER A 541 -22.66 -27.12 4.81
C SER A 541 -21.96 -26.92 6.16
N ALA A 542 -21.19 -25.85 6.30
CA ALA A 542 -20.48 -25.46 7.52
C ALA A 542 -20.56 -23.94 7.71
N GLY A 543 -20.36 -23.50 8.95
CA GLY A 543 -20.49 -22.11 9.34
C GLY A 543 -21.92 -21.69 9.71
N PRO A 544 -22.08 -20.46 10.22
CA PRO A 544 -21.01 -19.50 10.50
C PRO A 544 -20.18 -19.90 11.73
N PHE A 545 -18.85 -19.79 11.62
CA PHE A 545 -17.95 -19.92 12.77
C PHE A 545 -17.98 -18.61 13.58
N ILE A 546 -18.43 -18.68 14.83
CA ILE A 546 -18.75 -17.48 15.63
C ILE A 546 -18.16 -17.61 17.04
N VAL A 547 -17.47 -16.57 17.52
CA VAL A 547 -17.14 -16.42 18.94
C VAL A 547 -18.42 -16.10 19.70
N THR A 548 -18.79 -16.94 20.67
CA THR A 548 -20.00 -16.78 21.48
C THR A 548 -19.72 -16.09 22.81
N SER A 549 -18.50 -16.19 23.36
CA SER A 549 -18.08 -15.47 24.57
C SER A 549 -16.59 -15.12 24.52
N PRO A 550 -16.16 -13.91 24.92
CA PRO A 550 -16.94 -12.82 25.55
C PRO A 550 -17.60 -11.89 24.52
N THR A 551 -18.92 -11.97 24.34
CA THR A 551 -19.62 -11.11 23.35
C THR A 551 -20.70 -10.22 23.95
N THR A 552 -21.06 -10.40 25.23
CA THR A 552 -22.03 -9.56 25.93
C THR A 552 -21.40 -8.23 26.35
N SER A 553 -22.16 -7.14 26.25
CA SER A 553 -21.71 -5.82 26.74
C SER A 553 -21.53 -5.82 28.26
N GLY A 554 -20.56 -5.06 28.77
CA GLY A 554 -20.33 -4.90 30.22
C GLY A 554 -19.53 -6.02 30.88
N ILE A 555 -18.99 -6.97 30.10
CA ILE A 555 -18.05 -7.97 30.64
C ILE A 555 -16.81 -7.25 31.19
N VAL A 556 -16.41 -7.62 32.40
CA VAL A 556 -15.17 -7.18 33.04
C VAL A 556 -14.38 -8.42 33.44
N TRP A 557 -13.18 -8.54 32.89
CA TRP A 557 -12.21 -9.56 33.26
C TRP A 557 -11.17 -8.98 34.20
N THR A 558 -10.78 -9.77 35.19
CA THR A 558 -9.67 -9.43 36.08
C THR A 558 -8.37 -9.94 35.44
N GLY A 559 -7.33 -9.11 35.40
CA GLY A 559 -5.99 -9.55 34.99
C GLY A 559 -5.48 -10.69 35.88
N LEU A 560 -4.63 -11.56 35.33
CA LEU A 560 -4.12 -12.76 36.02
C LEU A 560 -5.22 -13.73 36.49
N SER A 561 -6.39 -13.71 35.85
CA SER A 561 -7.47 -14.65 36.14
C SER A 561 -7.69 -15.61 34.98
N PRO A 562 -8.08 -16.88 35.26
CA PRO A 562 -8.53 -17.78 34.23
C PRO A 562 -9.89 -17.30 33.71
N GLN A 563 -10.06 -17.31 32.39
CA GLN A 563 -11.33 -17.00 31.75
C GLN A 563 -11.66 -18.02 30.68
N THR A 564 -12.97 -18.16 30.43
CA THR A 564 -13.49 -19.07 29.42
C THR A 564 -13.78 -18.30 28.14
N VAL A 565 -13.27 -18.80 27.02
CA VAL A 565 -13.65 -18.37 25.68
C VAL A 565 -14.44 -19.51 25.03
N THR A 566 -15.58 -19.19 24.42
CA THR A 566 -16.40 -20.17 23.69
C THR A 566 -16.70 -19.70 22.28
N TRP A 567 -16.86 -20.67 21.37
CA TRP A 567 -17.21 -20.43 19.98
C TRP A 567 -18.08 -21.58 19.43
N ASP A 568 -18.84 -21.28 18.39
CA ASP A 568 -19.53 -22.30 17.60
C ASP A 568 -18.53 -22.96 16.64
N VAL A 569 -18.34 -24.27 16.77
CA VAL A 569 -17.46 -25.06 15.88
C VAL A 569 -18.04 -25.11 14.47
N ALA A 570 -19.37 -25.08 14.32
CA ALA A 570 -20.07 -24.96 13.04
C ALA A 570 -19.57 -25.90 11.92
N ASN A 571 -19.35 -27.18 12.25
CA ASN A 571 -18.81 -28.22 11.35
C ASN A 571 -17.43 -27.92 10.72
N THR A 572 -16.70 -26.92 11.23
CA THR A 572 -15.39 -26.53 10.67
C THR A 572 -14.27 -27.55 10.95
N ASN A 573 -14.45 -28.37 11.99
CA ASN A 573 -13.54 -29.46 12.35
C ASN A 573 -13.78 -30.75 11.54
N ILE A 574 -14.67 -30.73 10.54
CA ILE A 574 -15.01 -31.88 9.69
C ILE A 574 -14.48 -31.65 8.26
N TYR A 575 -14.23 -32.73 7.52
CA TYR A 575 -13.90 -32.68 6.10
C TYR A 575 -14.99 -31.93 5.29
N PRO A 576 -14.63 -31.05 4.35
CA PRO A 576 -13.28 -30.77 3.85
C PRO A 576 -12.56 -29.58 4.51
N ILE A 577 -13.19 -28.88 5.47
CA ILE A 577 -12.56 -27.71 6.14
C ILE A 577 -11.39 -28.15 7.02
N ASN A 578 -11.53 -29.26 7.77
CA ASN A 578 -10.47 -29.90 8.54
C ASN A 578 -9.72 -28.97 9.52
N ALA A 579 -10.40 -27.96 10.07
CA ALA A 579 -9.83 -27.10 11.10
C ALA A 579 -9.90 -27.81 12.46
N PHE A 580 -9.05 -28.80 12.68
CA PHE A 580 -9.02 -29.60 13.92
C PHE A 580 -8.53 -28.82 15.14
N SER A 581 -7.87 -27.68 14.92
CA SER A 581 -7.29 -26.85 15.97
C SER A 581 -7.47 -25.37 15.71
N VAL A 582 -7.61 -24.59 16.79
CA VAL A 582 -7.74 -23.13 16.79
C VAL A 582 -6.72 -22.49 17.73
N SER A 583 -6.51 -21.20 17.50
CA SER A 583 -5.72 -20.30 18.35
C SER A 583 -6.59 -19.11 18.78
N VAL A 584 -6.36 -18.61 19.99
CA VAL A 584 -7.09 -17.51 20.60
C VAL A 584 -6.12 -16.35 20.86
N PHE A 585 -6.49 -15.17 20.38
CA PHE A 585 -5.71 -13.95 20.51
C PHE A 585 -6.53 -12.86 21.18
N LEU A 586 -5.83 -11.96 21.89
CA LEU A 586 -6.39 -10.79 22.54
C LEU A 586 -5.94 -9.51 21.82
N SER A 587 -6.88 -8.61 21.64
CA SER A 587 -6.68 -7.21 21.32
C SER A 587 -6.98 -6.35 22.54
N ILE A 588 -6.27 -5.24 22.70
CA ILE A 588 -6.55 -4.18 23.68
C ILE A 588 -6.86 -2.82 23.02
N ASP A 589 -6.93 -2.78 21.69
CA ASP A 589 -7.04 -1.57 20.87
C ASP A 589 -8.35 -1.50 20.07
N GLY A 590 -9.40 -2.21 20.54
CA GLY A 590 -10.70 -2.28 19.88
C GLY A 590 -10.76 -3.27 18.72
N GLY A 591 -9.80 -4.20 18.64
CA GLY A 591 -9.70 -5.21 17.58
C GLY A 591 -8.85 -4.79 16.38
N LYS A 592 -8.18 -3.63 16.42
CA LYS A 592 -7.34 -3.18 15.30
C LYS A 592 -6.14 -4.11 15.10
N THR A 593 -5.57 -4.59 16.20
CA THR A 593 -4.50 -5.59 16.23
C THR A 593 -4.77 -6.67 17.27
N PHE A 594 -4.21 -7.87 17.09
CA PHE A 594 -4.34 -9.00 18.01
C PHE A 594 -2.96 -9.56 18.43
N PRO A 595 -2.12 -8.76 19.12
CA PRO A 595 -0.72 -9.11 19.36
C PRO A 595 -0.51 -10.11 20.50
N TYR A 596 -1.54 -10.38 21.32
CA TYR A 596 -1.41 -11.22 22.52
C TYR A 596 -1.98 -12.62 22.28
N PRO A 597 -1.16 -13.64 21.98
CA PRO A 597 -1.63 -15.02 21.94
C PRO A 597 -1.99 -15.49 23.35
N LEU A 598 -3.20 -16.01 23.53
CA LEU A 598 -3.70 -16.52 24.81
C LEU A 598 -3.74 -18.04 24.87
N MET A 599 -4.00 -18.69 23.73
CA MET A 599 -4.05 -20.14 23.57
C MET A 599 -3.69 -20.47 22.13
N LEU A 600 -2.81 -21.43 21.89
CA LEU A 600 -2.33 -21.77 20.55
C LEU A 600 -2.53 -23.26 20.26
N ASN A 601 -2.96 -23.58 19.05
CA ASN A 601 -3.08 -24.96 18.55
C ASN A 601 -3.90 -25.90 19.46
N SER A 602 -5.01 -25.39 20.03
CA SER A 602 -5.93 -26.17 20.86
C SER A 602 -7.00 -26.85 20.02
N PRO A 603 -7.55 -28.01 20.44
CA PRO A 603 -8.63 -28.67 19.70
C PRO A 603 -9.81 -27.73 19.41
N ASN A 604 -10.34 -27.80 18.18
CA ASN A 604 -11.52 -27.05 17.78
C ASN A 604 -12.79 -27.76 18.28
N ASN A 605 -13.09 -27.58 19.56
CA ASN A 605 -14.23 -28.21 20.26
C ASN A 605 -15.22 -27.20 20.88
N GLY A 606 -15.08 -25.91 20.55
CA GLY A 606 -16.00 -24.84 20.98
C GLY A 606 -15.65 -24.22 22.34
N TYR A 607 -14.55 -24.62 22.97
CA TYR A 607 -14.20 -24.24 24.32
C TYR A 607 -12.69 -24.07 24.53
N GLY A 608 -12.29 -22.97 25.18
CA GLY A 608 -10.91 -22.71 25.57
C GLY A 608 -10.81 -22.05 26.94
N GLN A 609 -9.92 -22.57 27.79
CA GLN A 609 -9.51 -21.88 29.01
C GLN A 609 -8.26 -21.05 28.71
N ILE A 610 -8.33 -19.76 29.00
CA ILE A 610 -7.21 -18.82 28.81
C ILE A 610 -6.81 -18.17 30.12
N CYS A 611 -5.62 -17.58 30.13
CA CYS A 611 -5.18 -16.71 31.20
C CYS A 611 -5.14 -15.27 30.71
N VAL A 612 -5.90 -14.39 31.38
CA VAL A 612 -5.98 -12.99 30.98
C VAL A 612 -4.69 -12.26 31.34
N PRO A 613 -4.00 -11.62 30.37
CA PRO A 613 -2.85 -10.79 30.66
C PRO A 613 -3.21 -9.65 31.62
N ASN A 614 -2.27 -9.25 32.47
CA ASN A 614 -2.51 -8.19 33.45
C ASN A 614 -2.38 -6.79 32.83
N LEU A 615 -3.23 -6.51 31.86
CA LEU A 615 -3.26 -5.26 31.10
C LEU A 615 -4.56 -4.53 31.42
N ASN A 616 -4.52 -3.20 31.50
CA ASN A 616 -5.74 -2.41 31.64
C ASN A 616 -6.28 -2.05 30.26
N SER A 617 -7.55 -2.34 29.98
CA SER A 617 -8.21 -1.95 28.72
C SER A 617 -9.72 -1.89 28.90
N THR A 618 -10.39 -1.00 28.18
CA THR A 618 -11.86 -0.92 28.07
C THR A 618 -12.37 -1.31 26.69
N THR A 619 -11.44 -1.66 25.80
CA THR A 619 -11.68 -1.91 24.37
C THR A 619 -11.14 -3.29 23.96
N ALA A 620 -11.09 -4.23 24.90
CA ALA A 620 -10.55 -5.55 24.64
C ALA A 620 -11.46 -6.37 23.71
N ARG A 621 -10.84 -7.17 22.83
CA ARG A 621 -11.52 -8.10 21.91
C ARG A 621 -10.80 -9.44 21.87
N ILE A 622 -11.55 -10.52 21.67
CA ILE A 622 -11.01 -11.86 21.44
C ILE A 622 -11.16 -12.23 19.97
N MET A 623 -10.11 -12.76 19.37
CA MET A 623 -10.16 -13.46 18.09
C MET A 623 -9.97 -14.95 18.33
N VAL A 624 -10.83 -15.78 17.75
CA VAL A 624 -10.60 -17.22 17.61
C VAL A 624 -10.33 -17.49 16.13
N GLN A 625 -9.19 -18.10 15.83
CA GLN A 625 -8.70 -18.30 14.46
C GLN A 625 -8.35 -19.77 14.24
N ALA A 626 -8.67 -20.32 13.07
CA ALA A 626 -8.16 -21.63 12.66
C ALA A 626 -6.63 -21.63 12.67
N ASN A 627 -5.98 -22.70 13.12
CA ASN A 627 -4.53 -22.68 13.36
C ASN A 627 -3.68 -22.40 12.10
N ASN A 628 -4.19 -22.70 10.91
CA ASN A 628 -3.56 -22.36 9.62
C ASN A 628 -3.78 -20.88 9.20
N GLY A 629 -4.51 -20.10 9.99
CA GLY A 629 -4.84 -18.70 9.75
C GLY A 629 -5.97 -18.46 8.73
N SER A 630 -6.58 -19.50 8.16
CA SER A 630 -7.44 -19.35 6.98
C SER A 630 -8.77 -18.64 7.27
N PHE A 631 -9.42 -18.94 8.40
CA PHE A 631 -10.64 -18.26 8.84
C PHE A 631 -10.60 -17.95 10.33
N PHE A 632 -11.44 -17.00 10.75
CA PHE A 632 -11.49 -16.53 12.12
C PHE A 632 -12.86 -15.89 12.44
N ASN A 633 -13.07 -15.61 13.71
CA ASN A 633 -14.13 -14.71 14.15
C ASN A 633 -13.64 -13.87 15.35
N VAL A 634 -14.23 -12.69 15.51
CA VAL A 634 -13.90 -11.75 16.59
C VAL A 634 -15.14 -11.55 17.47
N SER A 635 -14.92 -11.46 18.79
CA SER A 635 -15.97 -11.14 19.76
C SER A 635 -16.76 -9.89 19.36
N LYS A 636 -18.10 -9.96 19.42
CA LYS A 636 -19.01 -8.92 18.92
C LYS A 636 -18.92 -7.56 19.61
N ASN A 637 -18.61 -7.52 20.91
CA ASN A 637 -18.53 -6.29 21.69
C ASN A 637 -17.19 -6.15 22.39
N ASN A 638 -16.81 -4.91 22.72
CA ASN A 638 -15.68 -4.63 23.62
C ASN A 638 -16.00 -5.16 25.02
N PHE A 639 -14.99 -5.66 25.71
CA PHE A 639 -15.03 -5.92 27.15
C PHE A 639 -13.87 -5.20 27.84
N SER A 640 -13.94 -5.11 29.16
CA SER A 640 -12.89 -4.48 29.96
C SER A 640 -11.98 -5.52 30.61
N ILE A 641 -10.69 -5.21 30.72
CA ILE A 641 -9.73 -5.92 31.55
C ILE A 641 -9.25 -4.94 32.61
N VAL A 642 -9.40 -5.32 33.87
CA VAL A 642 -8.89 -4.56 35.02
C VAL A 642 -7.61 -5.23 35.51
N ALA A 643 -6.48 -4.53 35.36
CA ALA A 643 -5.22 -5.00 35.91
C ALA A 643 -5.28 -5.03 37.44
N VAL A 644 -4.69 -6.08 38.02
CA VAL A 644 -4.54 -6.24 39.47
C VAL A 644 -3.10 -5.96 39.90
N PRO A 645 -2.86 -5.64 41.18
CA PRO A 645 -1.50 -5.60 41.71
C PRO A 645 -0.74 -6.90 41.43
N PRO A 646 0.58 -6.85 41.23
CA PRO A 646 1.40 -8.05 41.02
C PRO A 646 1.13 -9.09 42.11
N ARG A 647 0.93 -10.34 41.71
CA ARG A 647 0.79 -11.48 42.63
C ARG A 647 1.99 -12.37 42.48
N ALA A 648 2.52 -12.82 43.61
CA ALA A 648 3.55 -13.84 43.60
C ALA A 648 3.03 -15.12 42.93
N PRO A 649 3.82 -15.79 42.08
CA PRO A 649 3.43 -17.08 41.54
C PRO A 649 3.28 -18.08 42.68
N VAL A 650 2.26 -18.94 42.59
CA VAL A 650 2.04 -20.02 43.58
C VAL A 650 2.68 -21.29 43.04
N LEU A 651 3.85 -21.65 43.55
CA LEU A 651 4.58 -22.85 43.15
C LEU A 651 3.92 -24.07 43.77
N THR A 652 3.62 -25.08 42.96
CA THR A 652 2.87 -26.27 43.39
C THR A 652 3.75 -27.51 43.50
N THR A 653 4.55 -27.77 42.47
CA THR A 653 5.33 -29.00 42.36
C THR A 653 6.64 -28.72 41.67
N ALA A 654 7.73 -29.34 42.14
CA ALA A 654 9.03 -29.28 41.49
C ALA A 654 9.49 -30.70 41.15
N GLU A 655 9.92 -30.88 39.92
CA GLU A 655 10.35 -32.16 39.37
C GLU A 655 11.72 -31.99 38.69
N ARG A 656 12.52 -33.04 38.70
CA ARG A 656 13.80 -33.07 37.99
C ARG A 656 13.55 -33.13 36.49
N ASN A 657 14.35 -32.45 35.67
CA ASN A 657 14.34 -32.73 34.24
C ASN A 657 15.01 -34.10 34.00
N PRO A 658 14.30 -35.11 33.45
CA PRO A 658 14.86 -36.44 33.24
C PRO A 658 15.95 -36.47 32.16
N MET A 659 15.99 -35.48 31.26
CA MET A 659 16.95 -35.42 30.16
C MET A 659 18.13 -34.46 30.41
N ASN A 660 18.06 -33.61 31.43
CA ASN A 660 19.13 -32.68 31.78
C ASN A 660 19.29 -32.59 33.30
N THR A 661 20.40 -33.11 33.82
CA THR A 661 20.67 -33.14 35.25
C THR A 661 20.95 -31.77 35.86
N ASN A 662 21.08 -30.71 35.05
CA ASN A 662 21.30 -29.35 35.56
C ASN A 662 20.01 -28.51 35.59
N GLU A 663 18.85 -29.13 35.35
CA GLU A 663 17.55 -28.48 35.26
C GLU A 663 16.48 -29.11 36.15
N ALA A 664 15.59 -28.26 36.67
CA ALA A 664 14.35 -28.67 37.31
C ALA A 664 13.15 -27.91 36.74
N PHE A 665 12.02 -28.59 36.66
CA PHE A 665 10.74 -28.02 36.28
C PHE A 665 9.94 -27.68 37.53
N VAL A 666 9.44 -26.44 37.61
CA VAL A 666 8.60 -25.99 38.72
C VAL A 666 7.23 -25.59 38.19
N LEU A 667 6.22 -26.41 38.48
CA LEU A 667 4.82 -26.12 38.17
C LEU A 667 4.29 -25.00 39.08
N TYR A 668 3.35 -24.22 38.56
CA TYR A 668 2.64 -23.19 39.32
C TYR A 668 1.12 -23.32 39.14
N ALA A 669 0.38 -22.89 40.16
CA ALA A 669 -1.07 -22.79 40.14
C ALA A 669 -1.53 -21.42 39.59
N GLY A 670 -2.72 -21.42 39.00
CA GLY A 670 -3.36 -20.21 38.47
C GLY A 670 -2.73 -19.70 37.17
N CYS A 671 -3.00 -18.44 36.85
CA CYS A 671 -2.40 -17.77 35.70
C CYS A 671 -1.04 -17.19 36.09
N ALA A 672 -0.03 -17.44 35.25
CA ALA A 672 1.31 -16.91 35.49
C ALA A 672 1.31 -15.37 35.43
N PRO A 673 2.20 -14.72 36.19
CA PRO A 673 2.46 -13.29 36.07
C PRO A 673 3.23 -12.96 34.76
N LEU A 674 3.41 -11.67 34.50
CA LEU A 674 3.40 -10.99 33.21
C LEU A 674 4.52 -11.34 32.18
N SER A 675 4.16 -11.21 30.90
CA SER A 675 5.14 -10.97 29.82
C SER A 675 5.91 -9.67 30.11
N GLY A 676 7.25 -9.74 30.20
CA GLY A 676 8.13 -8.60 30.46
C GLY A 676 8.68 -8.49 31.89
N GLU A 677 8.37 -9.45 32.77
CA GLU A 677 9.00 -9.56 34.09
C GLU A 677 10.36 -10.24 34.03
N VAL A 678 11.28 -9.80 34.87
CA VAL A 678 12.53 -10.53 35.13
C VAL A 678 12.29 -11.46 36.31
N TYR A 679 12.42 -12.76 36.07
CA TYR A 679 12.36 -13.78 37.11
C TYR A 679 13.75 -14.04 37.68
N THR A 680 13.84 -14.09 39.00
CA THR A 680 15.06 -14.49 39.71
C THR A 680 14.73 -15.63 40.67
N VAL A 681 15.57 -16.66 40.69
CA VAL A 681 15.47 -17.76 41.64
C VAL A 681 16.27 -17.43 42.90
N ASN A 682 15.66 -17.60 44.07
CA ASN A 682 16.31 -17.44 45.36
C ASN A 682 16.50 -18.81 46.02
N GLY A 683 17.55 -18.95 46.84
CA GLY A 683 17.88 -20.21 47.50
C GLY A 683 18.73 -21.17 46.65
N LEU A 684 19.03 -20.80 45.39
CA LEU A 684 19.92 -21.53 44.48
C LEU A 684 20.93 -20.57 43.85
N PRO A 685 22.15 -20.42 44.41
CA PRO A 685 23.17 -19.53 43.86
C PRO A 685 23.57 -19.91 42.42
N GLY A 686 23.59 -18.94 41.52
CA GLY A 686 24.00 -19.13 40.12
C GLY A 686 22.96 -19.78 39.21
N ALA A 687 21.81 -20.22 39.76
CA ALA A 687 20.73 -20.77 38.98
C ALA A 687 20.01 -19.69 38.16
N THR A 688 19.51 -20.07 37.00
CA THR A 688 18.70 -19.22 36.12
C THR A 688 17.25 -19.70 36.13
N VAL A 689 16.31 -18.84 35.76
CA VAL A 689 14.90 -19.21 35.65
C VAL A 689 14.28 -18.61 34.40
N THR A 690 13.57 -19.45 33.64
CA THR A 690 12.81 -19.04 32.46
C THR A 690 11.38 -19.57 32.54
N LEU A 691 10.41 -18.78 32.09
CA LEU A 691 9.01 -19.18 32.08
C LEU A 691 8.67 -19.93 30.78
N ASP A 692 8.20 -21.17 30.92
CA ASP A 692 7.68 -22.01 29.83
C ASP A 692 6.14 -21.97 29.88
N ASN A 693 5.57 -20.97 29.21
CA ASN A 693 4.13 -20.76 29.14
C ASN A 693 3.39 -21.92 28.47
N LYS A 694 4.03 -22.63 27.52
CA LYS A 694 3.41 -23.74 26.79
C LYS A 694 3.06 -24.89 27.73
N ASN A 695 3.95 -25.18 28.70
CA ASN A 695 3.77 -26.28 29.65
C ASN A 695 3.39 -25.81 31.06
N ARG A 696 3.08 -24.52 31.24
CA ARG A 696 2.72 -23.89 32.53
C ARG A 696 3.70 -24.21 33.66
N ARG A 697 4.99 -23.98 33.40
CA ARG A 697 6.07 -24.25 34.36
C ARG A 697 7.20 -23.23 34.25
N PHE A 698 7.99 -23.12 35.31
CA PHE A 698 9.32 -22.51 35.25
C PHE A 698 10.36 -23.59 35.00
N VAL A 699 11.34 -23.27 34.16
CA VAL A 699 12.56 -24.08 33.99
C VAL A 699 13.65 -23.38 34.80
N ILE A 700 14.12 -24.05 35.85
CA ILE A 700 15.28 -23.60 36.63
C ILE A 700 16.51 -24.31 36.07
N GLY A 701 17.45 -23.55 35.54
CA GLY A 701 18.71 -24.05 34.96
C GLY A 701 19.92 -23.72 35.82
N ASN A 702 21.09 -24.21 35.41
CA ASN A 702 22.37 -24.03 36.12
C ASN A 702 22.35 -24.53 37.58
N ILE A 703 21.60 -25.59 37.86
CA ILE A 703 21.60 -26.21 39.18
C ILE A 703 22.91 -27.01 39.33
N VAL A 704 23.81 -26.53 40.18
CA VAL A 704 25.12 -27.19 40.45
C VAL A 704 25.12 -28.02 41.74
N THR A 705 24.06 -27.90 42.54
CA THR A 705 23.94 -28.59 43.83
C THR A 705 23.31 -29.97 43.62
N PRO A 706 24.04 -31.09 43.85
CA PRO A 706 23.53 -32.43 43.59
C PRO A 706 22.41 -32.87 44.54
N THR A 707 22.34 -32.26 45.74
CA THR A 707 21.38 -32.61 46.78
C THR A 707 20.07 -31.87 46.64
N ARG A 708 19.01 -32.39 47.27
CA ARG A 708 17.72 -31.71 47.43
C ARG A 708 17.93 -30.33 48.07
N VAL A 709 17.28 -29.29 47.52
CA VAL A 709 17.37 -27.91 48.03
C VAL A 709 15.99 -27.43 48.49
N HIS A 710 15.89 -27.07 49.76
CA HIS A 710 14.67 -26.57 50.38
C HIS A 710 14.56 -25.04 50.27
N ASN A 711 13.35 -24.51 50.43
CA ASN A 711 13.06 -23.07 50.49
C ASN A 711 13.46 -22.28 49.24
N VAL A 712 13.44 -22.91 48.06
CA VAL A 712 13.65 -22.22 46.79
C VAL A 712 12.41 -21.39 46.50
N THR A 713 12.59 -20.12 46.15
CA THR A 713 11.48 -19.23 45.74
C THR A 713 11.82 -18.59 44.40
N ILE A 714 10.78 -18.13 43.70
CA ILE A 714 10.93 -17.35 42.47
C ILE A 714 10.40 -15.94 42.77
N THR A 715 11.25 -14.94 42.58
CA THR A 715 10.86 -13.53 42.63
C THR A 715 10.63 -13.03 41.22
N ALA A 716 9.46 -12.47 40.98
CA ALA A 716 9.15 -11.71 39.77
C ALA A 716 9.41 -10.22 40.03
N THR A 717 10.17 -9.58 39.14
CA THR A 717 10.40 -8.13 39.16
C THR A 717 9.71 -7.48 37.96
N GLY A 718 8.71 -6.64 38.23
CA GLY A 718 7.98 -5.90 37.20
C GLY A 718 8.72 -4.66 36.71
N GLY A 719 8.28 -4.08 35.59
CA GLY A 719 8.87 -2.88 34.97
C GLY A 719 8.90 -1.64 35.90
N ASN A 720 8.00 -1.56 36.87
CA ASN A 720 7.97 -0.51 37.91
C ASN A 720 8.86 -0.84 39.12
N LYS A 721 9.78 -1.82 39.01
CA LYS A 721 10.66 -2.33 40.08
C LYS A 721 9.93 -2.96 41.28
N THR A 722 8.63 -3.23 41.17
CA THR A 722 7.89 -4.01 42.17
C THR A 722 8.37 -5.46 42.19
N ARG A 723 8.63 -5.99 43.38
CA ARG A 723 9.11 -7.36 43.57
C ARG A 723 8.09 -8.17 44.34
N VAL A 724 7.73 -9.34 43.81
CA VAL A 724 6.85 -10.31 44.48
C VAL A 724 7.51 -11.67 44.48
N THR A 725 7.55 -12.32 45.64
CA THR A 725 8.25 -13.59 45.85
C THR A 725 7.25 -14.70 46.13
N SER A 726 7.41 -15.82 45.44
CA SER A 726 6.55 -17.01 45.58
C SER A 726 6.57 -17.62 46.99
N ASN A 727 5.66 -18.55 47.23
CA ASN A 727 5.85 -19.52 48.31
C ASN A 727 7.13 -20.35 48.08
N PRO A 728 7.77 -20.83 49.15
CA PRO A 728 8.92 -21.74 49.03
C PRO A 728 8.50 -23.07 48.41
N ILE A 729 9.39 -23.65 47.62
CA ILE A 729 9.29 -25.02 47.12
C ILE A 729 10.62 -25.76 47.34
N THR A 730 10.55 -27.09 47.36
CA THR A 730 11.74 -27.94 47.46
C THR A 730 12.08 -28.45 46.07
N ILE A 731 13.28 -28.13 45.58
CA ILE A 731 13.81 -28.70 44.35
C ILE A 731 14.36 -30.09 44.67
N PRO A 732 13.91 -31.16 43.97
CA PRO A 732 14.40 -32.52 44.22
C PRO A 732 15.90 -32.63 43.92
N SER A 733 16.53 -33.69 44.44
CA SER A 733 17.92 -33.98 44.10
C SER A 733 18.03 -34.20 42.59
N ILE A 734 19.05 -33.58 42.01
CA ILE A 734 19.33 -33.64 40.58
C ILE A 734 20.43 -34.68 40.27
N LEU A 735 20.70 -35.62 41.17
CA LEU A 735 21.47 -36.84 40.88
C LEU A 735 20.53 -37.96 40.51
#